data_AF-A0A4E0R7X7-F1
#
_entry.id   AF-A0A4E0R7X7-F1
#
_cell.length_a   1.000
_cell.length_b   1.000
_cell.length_c   1.000
_cell.angle_alpha   90.00
_cell.angle_beta   90.00
_cell.angle_gamma   90.00
#
_symmetry.space_group_name_H-M   'P 1'
#
loop_
_entity.id
_entity.type
_entity.pdbx_description
1 polymer ?
#
loop_
_entity_poly.entity_id
_entity_poly.type
_entity_poly.pdbx_seq_one_letter_code
_entity_poly.pdbx_strand_id
1 'polypeptide(L)'
;MKLHMNRELDNERRKISSGFRFSWAFLKLVGGAHRNSWLSPTILLIFLLATSGLYEYVAYQVGLVASQFFGALTTQSYHRFIWTVRLSVVYVFGISTIIAVRTLVSGHLALCFRENLTEYLQRRYFVRKNYYTVTNLVEMDNPDQRFTQDVDVTCNLLSEIIPTLLINPILVVFYTYKCVEKAGWLGPISAYVLFVVFALITHFLTAWTSTAIYEQERQEGNFRFLHTQFRCDSESAAFLDLGQSEHCFAKSAFERLLHAFRVKVNRKPVLLYVTQMSAYTGGVLNYLTIGVVLFGGLFGDMTTSEVAVLISETSFFLLYLINKLTTLIDLANNIAQLVGVGHRLLMLHLHLLETAGHTTPGSYAARHFATEARSIVPTAIKPSNTCGTRSSPERSSHEIAVTLQHISVGLPTNPDLILIHDLSIDIRLAEPLLITGPSGVGKTALLRVLADLWPALATPYQSAYFYRSTEIRTMFVPQKPSVPSTFACPSRLFRVLEEHLTLDGRNPLCSSETDERCRALHLTYLLLSVAESPVLSSGWNVSSLSPATTTTTDSLVETSLDHVLWCGYSLHAYREAMKLLCEFRLIPAEIVTSVRTSLERYLARRVNELSEQSESLLTDTIHGIRDLVRFGCQPVISDFALAADEWRSCYSPGELQRLVLAAVCYRRPQLVFLDESTSQLSETDEFQAYQSLTTRGITPVTVGHRPSVRSYHGRELRLTTFSYSGRSNVTERGDVLTENRANTKPNWSIHSI
;
A
#
# COMPACT_ATOMS: atom_id res chain seq x y z
N MET A 1 18.49 -21.38 13.70
CA MET A 1 17.30 -20.52 13.93
C MET A 1 16.63 -20.05 12.63
N LYS A 2 17.35 -19.45 11.64
CA LYS A 2 16.81 -19.17 10.28
C LYS A 2 16.14 -20.38 9.60
N LEU A 3 16.72 -21.58 9.75
CA LEU A 3 16.16 -22.85 9.26
C LEU A 3 14.87 -23.29 9.97
N HIS A 4 14.62 -22.85 11.20
CA HIS A 4 13.43 -23.20 11.98
C HIS A 4 12.28 -22.24 11.67
N MET A 5 12.58 -20.96 11.46
CA MET A 5 11.61 -19.93 11.02
C MET A 5 11.13 -20.19 9.59
N ASN A 6 12.03 -20.58 8.68
CA ASN A 6 11.62 -21.05 7.35
C ASN A 6 10.73 -22.30 7.43
N ARG A 7 10.93 -23.18 8.42
CA ARG A 7 10.06 -24.35 8.64
C ARG A 7 8.69 -24.01 9.21
N GLU A 8 8.57 -23.00 10.08
CA GLU A 8 7.27 -22.56 10.61
C GLU A 8 6.48 -21.73 9.60
N LEU A 9 7.13 -20.84 8.85
CA LEU A 9 6.53 -20.16 7.71
C LEU A 9 6.19 -21.14 6.58
N ASP A 10 7.01 -22.16 6.32
CA ASP A 10 6.66 -23.25 5.40
C ASP A 10 5.51 -24.11 5.93
N ASN A 11 5.40 -24.31 7.25
CA ASN A 11 4.27 -25.00 7.87
C ASN A 11 2.99 -24.17 7.84
N GLU A 12 3.05 -22.84 8.01
CA GLU A 12 1.92 -21.92 7.81
C GLU A 12 1.55 -21.84 6.33
N ARG A 13 2.53 -21.76 5.40
CA ARG A 13 2.32 -21.91 3.95
C ARG A 13 1.63 -23.22 3.60
N ARG A 14 2.00 -24.34 4.24
CA ARG A 14 1.36 -25.67 4.09
C ARG A 14 0.02 -25.80 4.81
N LYS A 15 -0.22 -25.06 5.91
CA LYS A 15 -1.52 -25.04 6.62
C LYS A 15 -2.55 -24.20 5.86
N ILE A 16 -2.13 -23.07 5.30
CA ILE A 16 -2.95 -22.20 4.44
C ILE A 16 -3.17 -22.85 3.06
N SER A 17 -2.30 -23.76 2.60
CA SER A 17 -2.54 -24.50 1.35
C SER A 17 -3.70 -25.51 1.41
N SER A 18 -4.37 -25.67 2.56
CA SER A 18 -5.67 -26.36 2.59
C SER A 18 -6.74 -25.41 2.03
N GLY A 19 -7.23 -25.73 0.83
CA GLY A 19 -8.09 -24.82 0.04
C GLY A 19 -9.26 -24.20 0.82
N PHE A 20 -9.88 -24.96 1.75
CA PHE A 20 -11.00 -24.47 2.54
C PHE A 20 -10.63 -23.36 3.55
N ARG A 21 -9.49 -23.47 4.25
CA ARG A 21 -9.03 -22.44 5.21
C ARG A 21 -8.59 -21.17 4.48
N PHE A 22 -7.94 -21.33 3.34
CA PHE A 22 -7.60 -20.22 2.45
C PHE A 22 -8.85 -19.48 2.00
N SER A 23 -9.85 -20.18 1.44
CA SER A 23 -11.08 -19.57 0.95
C SER A 23 -11.82 -18.80 2.05
N TRP A 24 -11.91 -19.37 3.26
CA TRP A 24 -12.54 -18.69 4.38
C TRP A 24 -11.80 -17.44 4.85
N ALA A 25 -10.47 -17.51 4.97
CA ALA A 25 -9.64 -16.37 5.37
C ALA A 25 -9.65 -15.25 4.32
N PHE A 26 -9.63 -15.62 3.03
CA PHE A 26 -9.71 -14.70 1.92
C PHE A 26 -11.10 -14.03 1.82
N LEU A 27 -12.19 -14.80 2.02
CA LEU A 27 -13.54 -14.23 2.11
C LEU A 27 -13.68 -13.28 3.30
N LYS A 28 -13.05 -13.57 4.44
CA LYS A 28 -12.98 -12.64 5.58
C LYS A 28 -12.22 -11.37 5.26
N LEU A 29 -11.15 -11.42 4.47
CA LEU A 29 -10.43 -10.23 4.00
C LEU A 29 -11.34 -9.35 3.13
N VAL A 30 -11.99 -9.95 2.13
CA VAL A 30 -12.90 -9.23 1.21
C VAL A 30 -14.12 -8.69 1.97
N GLY A 31 -14.70 -9.48 2.88
CA GLY A 31 -15.85 -9.07 3.70
C GLY A 31 -15.49 -8.03 4.76
N GLY A 32 -14.30 -8.11 5.36
CA GLY A 32 -13.81 -7.16 6.36
C GLY A 32 -13.41 -5.80 5.78
N ALA A 33 -13.16 -5.73 4.46
CA ALA A 33 -12.93 -4.50 3.73
C ALA A 33 -14.23 -3.71 3.41
N HIS A 34 -15.41 -4.28 3.69
CA HIS A 34 -16.69 -3.67 3.34
C HIS A 34 -16.95 -2.37 4.14
N ARG A 35 -16.83 -1.22 3.47
CA ARG A 35 -17.23 0.09 4.00
C ARG A 35 -18.67 0.41 3.57
N ASN A 36 -19.48 0.93 4.50
CA ASN A 36 -20.83 1.43 4.19
C ASN A 36 -20.72 2.74 3.40
N SER A 37 -20.75 2.66 2.07
CA SER A 37 -21.00 3.80 1.18
C SER A 37 -22.40 3.71 0.57
N TRP A 38 -22.87 4.81 -0.04
CA TRP A 38 -24.25 5.02 -0.50
C TRP A 38 -24.66 4.09 -1.68
N LEU A 39 -23.69 3.57 -2.43
CA LEU A 39 -23.84 2.46 -3.37
C LEU A 39 -23.13 1.25 -2.78
N SER A 40 -23.78 0.52 -1.87
CA SER A 40 -23.14 -0.62 -1.25
C SER A 40 -22.75 -1.65 -2.32
N PRO A 41 -21.55 -2.25 -2.23
CA PRO A 41 -21.10 -3.28 -3.19
C PRO A 41 -22.05 -4.48 -3.22
N THR A 42 -22.85 -4.68 -2.16
CA THR A 42 -23.96 -5.65 -2.12
C THR A 42 -25.08 -5.34 -3.12
N ILE A 43 -25.48 -4.07 -3.29
CA ILE A 43 -26.51 -3.67 -4.25
C ILE A 43 -26.00 -3.89 -5.68
N LEU A 44 -24.77 -3.47 -5.97
CA LEU A 44 -24.13 -3.70 -7.27
C LEU A 44 -23.99 -5.19 -7.57
N LEU A 45 -23.66 -6.01 -6.57
CA LEU A 45 -23.60 -7.46 -6.72
C LEU A 45 -24.96 -8.07 -7.02
N ILE A 46 -26.03 -7.65 -6.32
CA ILE A 46 -27.40 -8.12 -6.60
C ILE A 46 -27.82 -7.72 -8.01
N PHE A 47 -27.54 -6.48 -8.42
CA PHE A 47 -27.84 -6.00 -9.77
C PHE A 47 -27.04 -6.75 -10.83
N LEU A 48 -25.77 -7.08 -10.56
CA LEU A 48 -24.94 -7.91 -11.44
C LEU A 48 -25.50 -9.33 -11.59
N LEU A 49 -25.99 -9.93 -10.51
CA LEU A 49 -26.61 -11.25 -10.54
C LEU A 49 -27.94 -11.22 -11.30
N ALA A 50 -28.76 -10.19 -11.09
CA ALA A 50 -30.03 -10.02 -11.81
C ALA A 50 -29.81 -9.84 -13.32
N THR A 51 -28.88 -8.97 -13.71
CA THR A 51 -28.53 -8.75 -15.14
C THR A 51 -27.89 -9.99 -15.76
N SER A 52 -27.08 -10.74 -15.01
CA SER A 52 -26.52 -12.01 -15.47
C SER A 52 -27.60 -13.09 -15.61
N GLY A 53 -28.58 -13.16 -14.71
CA GLY A 53 -29.72 -14.07 -14.86
C GLY A 53 -30.61 -13.71 -16.06
N LEU A 54 -30.84 -12.41 -16.29
CA LEU A 54 -31.57 -11.92 -17.47
C LEU A 54 -30.83 -12.26 -18.77
N TYR A 55 -29.50 -12.13 -18.79
CA TYR A 55 -28.67 -12.55 -19.92
C TYR A 55 -28.91 -14.03 -20.27
N GLU A 56 -28.86 -14.91 -19.27
CA GLU A 56 -29.04 -16.35 -19.46
C GLU A 56 -30.47 -16.69 -19.94
N TYR A 57 -31.48 -15.98 -19.44
CA TYR A 57 -32.85 -16.11 -19.94
C TYR A 57 -32.98 -15.72 -21.41
N VAL A 58 -32.44 -14.55 -21.80
CA VAL A 58 -32.50 -14.11 -23.21
C VAL A 58 -31.65 -15.03 -24.09
N ALA A 59 -30.51 -15.52 -23.62
CA ALA A 59 -29.67 -16.49 -24.33
C ALA A 59 -30.41 -17.82 -24.56
N TYR A 60 -31.20 -18.29 -23.59
CA TYR A 60 -32.08 -19.45 -23.78
C TYR A 60 -33.10 -19.21 -24.90
N GLN A 61 -33.76 -18.05 -24.91
CA GLN A 61 -34.72 -17.71 -25.97
C GLN A 61 -34.06 -17.63 -27.35
N VAL A 62 -32.88 -17.03 -27.45
CA VAL A 62 -32.08 -16.99 -28.69
C VAL A 62 -31.69 -18.39 -29.15
N GLY A 63 -31.38 -19.30 -28.23
CA GLY A 63 -31.11 -20.69 -28.56
C GLY A 63 -32.27 -21.41 -29.24
N LEU A 64 -33.51 -21.10 -28.84
CA LEU A 64 -34.73 -21.67 -29.42
C LEU A 64 -35.11 -21.06 -30.77
N VAL A 65 -34.56 -19.90 -31.14
CA VAL A 65 -34.84 -19.26 -32.43
C VAL A 65 -34.47 -20.18 -33.60
N ALA A 66 -33.39 -20.97 -33.48
CA ALA A 66 -32.99 -21.92 -34.51
C ALA A 66 -34.08 -22.96 -34.78
N SER A 67 -34.71 -23.51 -33.75
CA SER A 67 -35.79 -24.51 -33.91
C SER A 67 -37.04 -23.88 -34.54
N GLN A 68 -37.34 -22.62 -34.20
CA GLN A 68 -38.43 -21.87 -34.83
C GLN A 68 -38.19 -21.63 -36.33
N PHE A 69 -36.94 -21.36 -36.74
CA PHE A 69 -36.58 -21.28 -38.15
C PHE A 69 -36.75 -22.61 -38.87
N PHE A 70 -36.29 -23.73 -38.29
CA PHE A 70 -36.51 -25.06 -38.87
C PHE A 70 -38.01 -25.38 -39.01
N GLY A 71 -38.82 -25.05 -38.00
CA GLY A 71 -40.27 -25.21 -38.08
C GLY A 71 -40.92 -24.37 -39.18
N ALA A 72 -40.52 -23.10 -39.34
CA ALA A 72 -41.05 -22.21 -40.38
C ALA A 72 -40.63 -22.63 -41.80
N LEU A 73 -39.38 -23.06 -41.98
CA LEU A 73 -38.83 -23.49 -43.28
C LEU A 73 -39.41 -24.83 -43.71
N THR A 74 -39.53 -25.81 -42.81
CA THR A 74 -40.11 -27.13 -43.10
C THR A 74 -41.61 -27.06 -43.38
N THR A 75 -42.33 -26.15 -42.71
CA THR A 75 -43.76 -25.90 -42.97
C THR A 75 -44.02 -24.89 -44.10
N GLN A 76 -42.95 -24.38 -44.75
CA GLN A 76 -43.01 -23.38 -45.83
C GLN A 76 -43.87 -22.13 -45.51
N SER A 77 -43.92 -21.71 -44.25
CA SER A 77 -44.76 -20.59 -43.81
C SER A 77 -44.00 -19.26 -43.84
N TYR A 78 -44.29 -18.43 -44.86
CA TYR A 78 -43.69 -17.11 -45.01
C TYR A 78 -43.97 -16.19 -43.80
N HIS A 79 -45.20 -16.21 -43.28
CA HIS A 79 -45.57 -15.39 -42.13
C HIS A 79 -44.77 -15.75 -40.87
N ARG A 80 -44.65 -17.06 -40.56
CA ARG A 80 -43.84 -17.53 -39.42
C ARG A 80 -42.38 -17.15 -39.59
N PHE A 81 -41.84 -17.30 -40.80
CA PHE A 81 -40.46 -16.94 -41.11
C PHE A 81 -40.16 -15.46 -40.85
N ILE A 82 -40.96 -14.53 -41.39
CA ILE A 82 -40.76 -13.08 -41.19
C ILE A 82 -40.93 -12.68 -39.72
N TRP A 83 -41.87 -13.31 -38.99
CA TRP A 83 -42.02 -13.08 -37.56
C TRP A 83 -40.76 -13.49 -36.78
N THR A 84 -40.23 -14.68 -37.06
CA THR A 84 -38.99 -15.18 -36.43
C THR A 84 -37.79 -14.29 -36.76
N VAL A 85 -37.67 -13.78 -37.99
CA VAL A 85 -36.61 -12.82 -38.37
C VAL A 85 -36.70 -11.54 -37.54
N ARG A 86 -37.89 -10.92 -37.45
CA ARG A 86 -38.07 -9.68 -36.67
C ARG A 86 -37.74 -9.89 -35.19
N LEU A 87 -38.20 -10.99 -34.62
CA LEU A 87 -37.95 -11.37 -33.24
C LEU A 87 -36.45 -11.64 -32.99
N SER A 88 -35.74 -12.23 -33.94
CA SER A 88 -34.29 -12.44 -33.87
C SER A 88 -33.52 -11.11 -33.81
N VAL A 89 -33.90 -10.12 -34.62
CA VAL A 89 -33.28 -8.78 -34.60
C VAL A 89 -33.45 -8.11 -33.23
N VAL A 90 -34.65 -8.21 -32.64
CA VAL A 90 -34.92 -7.68 -31.29
C VAL A 90 -34.03 -8.36 -30.25
N TYR A 91 -33.87 -9.68 -30.31
CA TYR A 91 -32.98 -10.39 -29.39
C TYR A 91 -31.50 -10.03 -29.56
N VAL A 92 -31.02 -9.82 -30.80
CA VAL A 92 -29.64 -9.38 -31.05
C VAL A 92 -29.37 -8.04 -30.36
N PHE A 93 -30.29 -7.08 -30.51
CA PHE A 93 -30.18 -5.79 -29.81
C PHE A 93 -30.24 -5.98 -28.29
N GLY A 94 -31.21 -6.76 -27.79
CA GLY A 94 -31.39 -7.02 -26.36
C GLY A 94 -30.16 -7.67 -25.70
N ILE A 95 -29.60 -8.73 -26.28
CA ILE A 95 -28.39 -9.38 -25.77
C ILE A 95 -27.21 -8.41 -25.78
N SER A 96 -27.03 -7.65 -26.86
CA SER A 96 -25.93 -6.68 -26.96
C SER A 96 -26.02 -5.62 -25.86
N THR A 97 -27.22 -5.10 -25.59
CA THR A 97 -27.46 -4.16 -24.49
C THR A 97 -27.19 -4.80 -23.13
N ILE A 98 -27.65 -6.03 -22.89
CA ILE A 98 -27.45 -6.71 -21.60
C ILE A 98 -25.96 -6.97 -21.35
N ILE A 99 -25.20 -7.41 -22.37
CA ILE A 99 -23.75 -7.60 -22.26
C ILE A 99 -23.07 -6.28 -21.90
N ALA A 100 -23.40 -5.18 -22.59
CA ALA A 100 -22.83 -3.87 -22.30
C ALA A 100 -23.13 -3.41 -20.86
N VAL A 101 -24.38 -3.57 -20.40
CA VAL A 101 -24.78 -3.23 -19.02
C VAL A 101 -24.05 -4.12 -18.01
N ARG A 102 -23.95 -5.42 -18.24
CA ARG A 102 -23.24 -6.35 -17.35
C ARG A 102 -21.76 -5.97 -17.23
N THR A 103 -21.09 -5.65 -18.34
CA THR A 103 -19.69 -5.21 -18.32
C THR A 103 -19.51 -3.91 -17.54
N LEU A 104 -20.43 -2.95 -17.71
CA LEU A 104 -20.44 -1.70 -16.95
C LEU A 104 -20.58 -1.96 -15.44
N VAL A 105 -21.57 -2.77 -15.04
CA VAL A 105 -21.83 -3.09 -13.63
C VAL A 105 -20.67 -3.86 -13.01
N SER A 106 -20.10 -4.82 -13.74
CA SER A 106 -18.92 -5.59 -13.31
C SER A 106 -17.71 -4.67 -13.09
N GLY A 107 -17.47 -3.71 -13.99
CA GLY A 107 -16.41 -2.72 -13.85
C GLY A 107 -16.59 -1.82 -12.63
N HIS A 108 -17.80 -1.30 -12.39
CA HIS A 108 -18.09 -0.51 -11.19
C HIS A 108 -17.95 -1.33 -9.90
N LEU A 109 -18.38 -2.60 -9.90
CA LEU A 109 -18.18 -3.48 -8.74
C LEU A 109 -16.70 -3.71 -8.45
N ALA A 110 -15.87 -3.93 -9.48
CA ALA A 110 -14.43 -4.07 -9.33
C ALA A 110 -13.78 -2.80 -8.77
N LEU A 111 -14.22 -1.61 -9.20
CA LEU A 111 -13.77 -0.32 -8.66
C LEU A 111 -14.12 -0.18 -7.17
N CYS A 112 -15.36 -0.47 -6.78
CA CYS A 112 -15.78 -0.43 -5.37
C CYS A 112 -14.99 -1.42 -4.51
N PHE A 113 -14.73 -2.63 -5.02
CA PHE A 113 -13.86 -3.58 -4.32
C PHE A 113 -12.43 -3.07 -4.20
N ARG A 114 -11.88 -2.46 -5.25
CA ARG A 114 -10.53 -1.91 -5.23
C ARG A 114 -10.40 -0.76 -4.23
N GLU A 115 -11.34 0.17 -4.20
CA GLU A 115 -11.37 1.28 -3.24
C GLU A 115 -11.37 0.75 -1.81
N ASN A 116 -12.32 -0.13 -1.49
CA ASN A 116 -12.49 -0.72 -0.16
C ASN A 116 -11.26 -1.53 0.29
N LEU A 117 -10.75 -2.42 -0.57
CA LEU A 117 -9.63 -3.30 -0.23
C LEU A 117 -8.32 -2.51 -0.11
N THR A 118 -8.06 -1.57 -1.01
CA THR A 118 -6.87 -0.73 -0.97
C THR A 118 -6.88 0.13 0.30
N GLU A 119 -8.00 0.80 0.59
CA GLU A 119 -8.11 1.64 1.78
C GLU A 119 -7.99 0.81 3.07
N TYR A 120 -8.62 -0.37 3.12
CA TYR A 120 -8.53 -1.28 4.27
C TYR A 120 -7.08 -1.72 4.57
N LEU A 121 -6.32 -2.06 3.52
CA LEU A 121 -4.92 -2.48 3.66
C LEU A 121 -4.02 -1.27 3.97
N GLN A 122 -4.18 -0.14 3.28
CA GLN A 122 -3.40 1.08 3.49
C GLN A 122 -3.58 1.64 4.90
N ARG A 123 -4.81 1.70 5.41
CA ARG A 123 -5.08 2.14 6.79
C ARG A 123 -4.27 1.33 7.81
N ARG A 124 -4.10 0.02 7.62
CA ARG A 124 -3.28 -0.82 8.52
C ARG A 124 -1.78 -0.69 8.28
N TYR A 125 -1.38 -0.47 7.04
CA TYR A 125 0.02 -0.30 6.65
C TYR A 125 0.63 1.00 7.21
N PHE A 126 -0.13 2.10 7.16
CA PHE A 126 0.33 3.41 7.64
C PHE A 126 0.03 3.69 9.12
N VAL A 127 -0.67 2.79 9.82
CA VAL A 127 -0.83 2.89 11.27
C VAL A 127 0.53 2.74 11.97
N ARG A 128 0.84 3.69 12.85
CA ARG A 128 2.10 3.75 13.62
C ARG A 128 3.33 3.70 12.70
N LYS A 129 4.17 2.67 12.83
CA LYS A 129 5.40 2.45 12.07
C LYS A 129 5.37 1.09 11.36
N ASN A 130 4.18 0.57 11.04
CA ASN A 130 4.02 -0.77 10.46
C ASN A 130 4.71 -0.91 9.11
N TYR A 131 4.72 0.14 8.29
CA TYR A 131 5.48 0.20 7.05
C TYR A 131 6.98 -0.12 7.24
N TYR A 132 7.58 0.31 8.36
CA TYR A 132 8.98 0.01 8.69
C TYR A 132 9.16 -1.48 9.00
N THR A 133 8.24 -2.05 9.80
CA THR A 133 8.27 -3.47 10.16
C THR A 133 8.13 -4.36 8.92
N VAL A 134 7.12 -4.10 8.08
CA VAL A 134 6.85 -4.90 6.88
C VAL A 134 8.00 -4.82 5.86
N THR A 135 8.67 -3.67 5.74
CA THR A 135 9.74 -3.48 4.75
C THR A 135 11.10 -3.99 5.24
N ASN A 136 11.44 -3.77 6.53
CA ASN A 136 12.79 -4.02 7.03
C ASN A 136 12.92 -5.21 7.98
N LEU A 137 11.83 -5.65 8.62
CA LEU A 137 11.85 -6.74 9.61
C LEU A 137 11.17 -8.01 9.10
N VAL A 138 10.18 -7.87 8.22
CA VAL A 138 9.53 -9.00 7.55
C VAL A 138 10.18 -9.20 6.17
N GLU A 139 10.57 -10.44 5.85
CA GLU A 139 11.08 -10.80 4.52
C GLU A 139 9.90 -10.86 3.50
N MET A 140 9.40 -9.69 3.11
CA MET A 140 8.34 -9.55 2.11
C MET A 140 8.85 -8.94 0.81
N ASP A 141 8.81 -9.74 -0.26
CA ASP A 141 9.13 -9.24 -1.60
C ASP A 141 8.04 -8.28 -2.12
N ASN A 142 8.49 -7.13 -2.62
CA ASN A 142 7.73 -6.10 -3.35
C ASN A 142 6.35 -5.78 -2.74
N PRO A 143 6.28 -5.21 -1.52
CA PRO A 143 5.01 -4.87 -0.88
C PRO A 143 4.19 -3.86 -1.68
N ASP A 144 4.86 -2.94 -2.39
CA ASP A 144 4.29 -1.93 -3.29
C ASP A 144 3.50 -2.55 -4.46
N GLN A 145 4.04 -3.60 -5.08
CA GLN A 145 3.34 -4.34 -6.14
C GLN A 145 2.04 -4.96 -5.62
N ARG A 146 2.02 -5.41 -4.36
CA ARG A 146 0.84 -6.04 -3.76
C ARG A 146 -0.31 -5.03 -3.59
N PHE A 147 -0.02 -3.81 -3.16
CA PHE A 147 -1.05 -2.77 -3.00
C PHE A 147 -1.60 -2.26 -4.33
N THR A 148 -0.81 -2.28 -5.41
CA THR A 148 -1.15 -1.62 -6.67
C THR A 148 -1.67 -2.58 -7.73
N GLN A 149 -0.99 -3.71 -7.95
CA GLN A 149 -1.29 -4.64 -9.03
C GLN A 149 -2.06 -5.86 -8.54
N ASP A 150 -1.64 -6.49 -7.44
CA ASP A 150 -2.30 -7.71 -6.95
C ASP A 150 -3.75 -7.42 -6.50
N VAL A 151 -3.98 -6.29 -5.81
CA VAL A 151 -5.34 -5.84 -5.44
C VAL A 151 -6.21 -5.65 -6.67
N ASP A 152 -5.69 -4.98 -7.71
CA ASP A 152 -6.43 -4.72 -8.94
C ASP A 152 -6.86 -6.01 -9.66
N VAL A 153 -5.90 -6.90 -9.90
CA VAL A 153 -6.14 -8.20 -10.53
C VAL A 153 -7.17 -8.99 -9.72
N THR A 154 -7.06 -8.97 -8.40
CA THR A 154 -8.01 -9.65 -7.49
C THR A 154 -9.42 -9.10 -7.62
N CYS A 155 -9.59 -7.78 -7.61
CA CYS A 155 -10.90 -7.14 -7.69
C CYS A 155 -11.59 -7.39 -9.04
N ASN A 156 -10.84 -7.33 -10.15
CA ASN A 156 -11.36 -7.64 -11.48
C ASN A 156 -11.78 -9.11 -11.59
N LEU A 157 -10.93 -10.04 -11.16
CA LEU A 157 -11.23 -11.48 -11.18
C LEU A 157 -12.44 -11.81 -10.30
N LEU A 158 -12.57 -11.22 -9.12
CA LEU A 158 -13.72 -11.45 -8.23
C LEU A 158 -15.04 -11.03 -8.88
N SER A 159 -15.09 -9.84 -9.49
CA SER A 159 -16.30 -9.35 -10.15
C SER A 159 -16.74 -10.22 -11.33
N GLU A 160 -15.79 -10.86 -12.02
CA GLU A 160 -16.08 -11.77 -13.14
C GLU A 160 -16.46 -13.20 -12.69
N ILE A 161 -15.80 -13.70 -11.64
CA ILE A 161 -15.97 -15.08 -11.14
C ILE A 161 -17.31 -15.23 -10.41
N ILE A 162 -17.72 -14.26 -9.58
CA ILE A 162 -18.88 -14.42 -8.68
C ILE A 162 -20.19 -14.74 -9.44
N PRO A 163 -20.59 -14.02 -10.50
CA PRO A 163 -21.83 -14.32 -11.21
C PRO A 163 -21.80 -15.71 -11.85
N THR A 164 -20.67 -16.04 -12.47
CA THR A 164 -20.43 -17.32 -13.15
C THR A 164 -20.50 -18.48 -12.16
N LEU A 165 -19.90 -18.32 -10.97
CA LEU A 165 -19.88 -19.34 -9.91
C LEU A 165 -21.27 -19.63 -9.34
N LEU A 166 -22.12 -18.61 -9.20
CA LEU A 166 -23.45 -18.75 -8.60
C LEU A 166 -24.50 -19.27 -9.60
N ILE A 167 -24.44 -18.81 -10.85
CA ILE A 167 -25.49 -19.10 -11.85
C ILE A 167 -25.23 -20.42 -12.58
N ASN A 168 -23.97 -20.74 -12.95
CA ASN A 168 -23.68 -21.90 -13.79
C ASN A 168 -24.12 -23.25 -13.20
N PRO A 169 -23.95 -23.54 -11.89
CA PRO A 169 -24.43 -24.81 -11.32
C PRO A 169 -25.94 -25.01 -11.48
N ILE A 170 -26.72 -23.94 -11.32
CA ILE A 170 -28.18 -23.95 -11.50
C ILE A 170 -28.51 -24.26 -12.96
N LEU A 171 -27.80 -23.63 -13.90
CA LEU A 171 -28.00 -23.87 -15.33
C LEU A 171 -27.60 -25.29 -15.75
N VAL A 172 -26.50 -25.83 -15.22
CA VAL A 172 -26.10 -27.23 -15.51
C VAL A 172 -27.22 -28.19 -15.11
N VAL A 173 -27.81 -28.02 -13.92
CA VAL A 173 -28.96 -28.85 -13.49
C VAL A 173 -30.16 -28.66 -14.42
N PHE A 174 -30.50 -27.41 -14.78
CA PHE A 174 -31.62 -27.10 -15.67
C PHE A 174 -31.46 -27.72 -17.06
N TYR A 175 -30.30 -27.56 -17.71
CA TYR A 175 -30.06 -28.12 -19.04
C TYR A 175 -29.90 -29.64 -19.02
N THR A 176 -29.42 -30.21 -17.91
CA THR A 176 -29.40 -31.66 -17.72
C THR A 176 -30.82 -32.21 -17.72
N TYR A 177 -31.73 -31.61 -16.94
CA TYR A 177 -33.15 -31.97 -16.96
C TYR A 177 -33.74 -31.87 -18.37
N LYS A 178 -33.50 -30.76 -19.08
CA LYS A 178 -34.01 -30.56 -20.45
C LYS A 178 -33.46 -31.57 -21.46
N CYS A 179 -32.20 -31.95 -21.33
CA CYS A 179 -31.60 -32.98 -22.17
C CYS A 179 -32.19 -34.38 -21.88
N VAL A 180 -32.42 -34.74 -20.61
CA VAL A 180 -33.07 -36.01 -20.27
C VAL A 180 -34.50 -36.06 -20.79
N GLU A 181 -35.26 -34.96 -20.65
CA GLU A 181 -36.65 -34.86 -21.13
C GLU A 181 -36.76 -35.09 -22.65
N LYS A 182 -35.80 -34.60 -23.44
CA LYS A 182 -35.87 -34.60 -24.91
C LYS A 182 -35.10 -35.75 -25.57
N ALA A 183 -33.98 -36.19 -24.99
CA ALA A 183 -33.05 -37.16 -25.58
C ALA A 183 -32.69 -38.34 -24.66
N GLY A 184 -33.25 -38.39 -23.45
CA GLY A 184 -32.92 -39.40 -22.46
C GLY A 184 -31.55 -39.21 -21.80
N TRP A 185 -31.13 -40.19 -20.98
CA TRP A 185 -29.91 -40.11 -20.17
C TRP A 185 -28.60 -40.16 -20.97
N LEU A 186 -28.63 -40.66 -22.21
CA LEU A 186 -27.42 -40.84 -23.02
C LEU A 186 -26.69 -39.52 -23.29
N GLY A 187 -27.42 -38.43 -23.57
CA GLY A 187 -26.82 -37.13 -23.86
C GLY A 187 -26.10 -36.49 -22.66
N PRO A 188 -26.77 -36.33 -21.51
CA PRO A 188 -26.10 -35.81 -20.32
C PRO A 188 -24.92 -36.67 -19.86
N ILE A 189 -25.06 -38.00 -19.89
CA ILE A 189 -23.97 -38.90 -19.48
C ILE A 189 -22.75 -38.71 -20.38
N SER A 190 -22.94 -38.64 -21.70
CA SER A 190 -21.83 -38.43 -22.63
C SER A 190 -21.14 -37.08 -22.40
N ALA A 191 -21.91 -36.01 -22.17
CA ALA A 191 -21.39 -34.69 -21.83
C ALA A 191 -20.59 -34.68 -20.51
N TYR A 192 -21.09 -35.36 -19.46
CA TYR A 192 -20.39 -35.45 -18.17
C TYR A 192 -19.10 -36.26 -18.25
N VAL A 193 -19.09 -37.37 -19.00
CA VAL A 193 -17.86 -38.16 -19.21
C VAL A 193 -16.80 -37.32 -19.89
N LEU A 194 -17.18 -36.58 -20.96
CA LEU A 194 -16.28 -35.68 -21.65
C LEU A 194 -15.76 -34.57 -20.73
N PHE A 195 -16.64 -33.96 -19.91
CA PHE A 195 -16.26 -32.97 -18.93
C PHE A 195 -15.24 -33.51 -17.92
N VAL A 196 -15.47 -34.68 -17.32
CA VAL A 196 -14.54 -35.25 -16.32
C VAL A 196 -13.16 -35.49 -16.92
N VAL A 197 -13.10 -36.06 -18.12
CA VAL A 197 -11.83 -36.31 -18.82
C VAL A 197 -11.06 -35.01 -19.05
N PHE A 198 -11.69 -34.01 -19.65
CA PHE A 198 -11.02 -32.74 -19.95
C PHE A 198 -10.75 -31.89 -18.70
N ALA A 199 -11.59 -31.99 -17.67
CA ALA A 199 -11.38 -31.30 -16.39
C ALA A 199 -10.12 -31.83 -15.68
N LEU A 200 -9.90 -33.15 -15.66
CA LEU A 200 -8.69 -33.75 -15.08
C LEU A 200 -7.42 -33.31 -15.81
N ILE A 201 -7.45 -33.35 -17.15
CA ILE A 201 -6.31 -32.92 -17.98
C ILE A 201 -6.03 -31.42 -17.78
N THR A 202 -7.09 -30.60 -17.82
CA THR A 202 -6.96 -29.14 -17.69
C THR A 202 -6.46 -28.77 -16.31
N HIS A 203 -6.94 -29.41 -15.23
CA HIS A 203 -6.47 -29.15 -13.88
C HIS A 203 -4.94 -29.28 -13.73
N PHE A 204 -4.36 -30.35 -14.28
CA PHE A 204 -2.92 -30.55 -14.27
C PHE A 204 -2.18 -29.46 -15.08
N LEU A 205 -2.68 -29.14 -16.28
CA LEU A 205 -2.08 -28.13 -17.16
C LEU A 205 -2.18 -26.71 -16.57
N THR A 206 -3.24 -26.42 -15.83
CA THR A 206 -3.45 -25.14 -15.16
C THR A 206 -2.48 -24.95 -14.01
N ALA A 207 -2.29 -25.97 -13.17
CA ALA A 207 -1.26 -25.93 -12.13
C ALA A 207 0.12 -25.68 -12.74
N TRP A 208 0.46 -26.39 -13.81
CA TRP A 208 1.72 -26.22 -14.54
C TRP A 208 1.88 -24.82 -15.18
N THR A 209 0.81 -24.25 -15.74
CA THR A 209 0.83 -22.91 -16.36
C THR A 209 0.89 -21.80 -15.30
N SER A 210 0.20 -21.96 -14.18
CA SER A 210 0.15 -20.97 -13.09
C SER A 210 1.54 -20.70 -12.49
N THR A 211 2.38 -21.73 -12.36
CA THR A 211 3.76 -21.56 -11.88
C THR A 211 4.60 -20.65 -12.79
N ALA A 212 4.38 -20.72 -14.11
CA ALA A 212 5.09 -19.87 -15.07
C ALA A 212 4.60 -18.41 -15.04
N ILE A 213 3.29 -18.20 -14.82
CA ILE A 213 2.72 -16.86 -14.64
C ILE A 213 3.29 -16.21 -13.37
N TYR A 214 3.31 -16.95 -12.26
CA TYR A 214 3.89 -16.46 -11.00
C TYR A 214 5.36 -16.05 -11.15
N GLU A 215 6.18 -16.88 -11.81
CA GLU A 215 7.60 -16.56 -12.00
C GLU A 215 7.80 -15.31 -12.87
N GLN A 216 6.99 -15.13 -13.92
CA GLN A 216 7.02 -13.90 -14.72
C GLN A 216 6.67 -12.67 -13.87
N GLU A 217 5.58 -12.70 -13.10
CA GLU A 217 5.19 -11.57 -12.24
C GLU A 217 6.26 -11.24 -11.19
N ARG A 218 6.95 -12.26 -10.66
CA ARG A 218 8.05 -12.07 -9.70
C ARG A 218 9.27 -11.42 -10.36
N GLN A 219 9.70 -11.91 -11.52
CA GLN A 219 10.84 -11.33 -12.23
C GLN A 219 10.54 -9.92 -12.75
N GLU A 220 9.29 -9.65 -13.14
CA GLU A 220 8.85 -8.32 -13.57
C GLU A 220 8.90 -7.32 -12.40
N GLY A 221 8.44 -7.74 -11.21
CA GLY A 221 8.59 -6.97 -9.98
C GLY A 221 10.06 -6.67 -9.65
N ASN A 222 10.94 -7.67 -9.73
CA ASN A 222 12.37 -7.49 -9.48
C ASN A 222 13.04 -6.56 -10.50
N PHE A 223 12.67 -6.67 -11.78
CA PHE A 223 13.17 -5.80 -12.84
C PHE A 223 12.73 -4.35 -12.63
N ARG A 224 11.46 -4.13 -12.26
CA ARG A 224 10.93 -2.82 -11.91
C ARG A 224 11.60 -2.23 -10.67
N PHE A 225 11.83 -3.05 -9.64
CA PHE A 225 12.52 -2.62 -8.42
C PHE A 225 13.94 -2.15 -8.73
N LEU A 226 14.70 -2.91 -9.53
CA LEU A 226 16.05 -2.53 -9.99
C LEU A 226 16.04 -1.16 -10.68
N HIS A 227 15.11 -0.94 -11.61
CA HIS A 227 14.99 0.36 -12.29
C HIS A 227 14.55 1.49 -11.36
N THR A 228 13.70 1.20 -10.36
CA THR A 228 13.27 2.19 -9.36
C THR A 228 14.46 2.60 -8.48
N GLN A 229 15.30 1.66 -8.07
CA GLN A 229 16.52 1.95 -7.33
C GLN A 229 17.50 2.78 -8.15
N PHE A 230 17.77 2.38 -9.39
CA PHE A 230 18.64 3.15 -10.29
C PHE A 230 18.11 4.56 -10.56
N ARG A 231 16.79 4.74 -10.63
CA ARG A 231 16.16 6.07 -10.75
C ARG A 231 16.48 6.95 -9.54
N CYS A 232 16.32 6.41 -8.32
CA CYS A 232 16.61 7.14 -7.08
C CYS A 232 18.09 7.48 -6.90
N ASP A 233 19.00 6.65 -7.40
CA ASP A 233 20.45 6.83 -7.30
C ASP A 233 21.09 7.35 -8.60
N SER A 234 20.28 7.85 -9.54
CA SER A 234 20.69 8.18 -10.91
C SER A 234 21.79 9.23 -11.00
N GLU A 235 21.73 10.27 -10.16
CA GLU A 235 22.76 11.31 -10.08
C GLU A 235 24.11 10.74 -9.62
N SER A 236 24.10 9.95 -8.54
CA SER A 236 25.31 9.30 -8.03
C SER A 236 25.90 8.32 -9.04
N ALA A 237 25.04 7.60 -9.76
CA ALA A 237 25.47 6.69 -10.83
C ALA A 237 26.05 7.43 -12.04
N ALA A 238 25.51 8.59 -12.41
CA ALA A 238 26.02 9.43 -13.48
C ALA A 238 27.39 10.03 -13.14
N PHE A 239 27.61 10.48 -11.89
CA PHE A 239 28.92 10.95 -11.42
C PHE A 239 30.01 9.88 -11.52
N LEU A 240 29.64 8.62 -11.28
CA LEU A 240 30.54 7.46 -11.35
C LEU A 240 30.61 6.83 -12.75
N ASP A 241 29.91 7.40 -13.74
CA ASP A 241 29.77 6.86 -15.10
C ASP A 241 29.39 5.36 -15.12
N LEU A 242 28.47 4.95 -14.24
CA LEU A 242 28.08 3.54 -14.06
C LEU A 242 27.17 3.00 -15.18
N GLY A 243 26.91 3.77 -16.24
CA GLY A 243 25.93 3.43 -17.26
C GLY A 243 26.14 2.04 -17.88
N GLN A 244 27.39 1.65 -18.15
CA GLN A 244 27.69 0.33 -18.70
C GLN A 244 27.54 -0.81 -17.68
N SER A 245 27.95 -0.58 -16.43
CA SER A 245 27.83 -1.56 -15.35
C SER A 245 26.36 -1.85 -15.03
N GLU A 246 25.57 -0.79 -14.85
CA GLU A 246 24.13 -0.86 -14.60
C GLU A 246 23.38 -1.45 -15.79
N HIS A 247 23.81 -1.15 -17.02
CA HIS A 247 23.29 -1.84 -18.21
C HIS A 247 23.53 -3.35 -18.17
N CYS A 248 24.70 -3.83 -17.72
CA CYS A 248 24.99 -5.25 -17.59
C CYS A 248 24.07 -5.94 -16.56
N PHE A 249 23.84 -5.30 -15.41
CA PHE A 249 22.91 -5.80 -14.38
C PHE A 249 21.46 -5.79 -14.87
N ALA A 250 21.01 -4.70 -15.49
CA ALA A 250 19.68 -4.57 -16.06
C ALA A 250 19.45 -5.61 -17.17
N LYS A 251 20.44 -5.81 -18.05
CA LYS A 251 20.41 -6.85 -19.08
C LYS A 251 20.29 -8.25 -18.48
N SER A 252 21.08 -8.57 -17.45
CA SER A 252 21.00 -9.85 -16.75
C SER A 252 19.63 -10.07 -16.09
N ALA A 253 19.04 -9.03 -15.49
CA ALA A 253 17.69 -9.08 -14.95
C ALA A 253 16.63 -9.25 -16.04
N PHE A 254 16.79 -8.54 -17.17
CA PHE A 254 15.92 -8.64 -18.33
C PHE A 254 15.98 -10.03 -18.99
N GLU A 255 17.16 -10.66 -19.06
CA GLU A 255 17.31 -12.02 -19.58
C GLU A 255 16.58 -13.05 -18.69
N ARG A 256 16.64 -12.90 -17.37
CA ARG A 256 15.84 -13.71 -16.43
C ARG A 256 14.34 -13.51 -16.64
N LEU A 257 13.91 -12.26 -16.82
CA LEU A 257 12.52 -11.92 -17.12
C LEU A 257 12.08 -12.51 -18.47
N LEU A 258 12.89 -12.37 -19.53
CA LEU A 258 12.64 -12.95 -20.84
C LEU A 258 12.55 -14.47 -20.79
N HIS A 259 13.39 -15.14 -20.00
CA HIS A 259 13.30 -16.57 -19.78
C HIS A 259 11.93 -16.93 -19.16
N ALA A 260 11.50 -16.21 -18.12
CA ALA A 260 10.18 -16.41 -17.53
C ALA A 260 9.03 -16.16 -18.53
N PHE A 261 9.12 -15.10 -19.35
CA PHE A 261 8.18 -14.84 -20.43
C PHE A 261 8.16 -15.97 -21.47
N ARG A 262 9.31 -16.46 -21.93
CA ARG A 262 9.39 -17.57 -22.89
C ARG A 262 8.75 -18.83 -22.34
N VAL A 263 8.98 -19.15 -21.07
CA VAL A 263 8.32 -20.28 -20.41
C VAL A 263 6.81 -20.07 -20.43
N LYS A 264 6.29 -18.92 -19.98
CA LYS A 264 4.84 -18.60 -20.05
C LYS A 264 4.28 -18.72 -21.46
N VAL A 265 4.95 -18.13 -22.46
CA VAL A 265 4.53 -18.13 -23.86
C VAL A 265 4.51 -19.54 -24.45
N ASN A 266 5.42 -20.42 -24.07
CA ASN A 266 5.44 -21.81 -24.55
C ASN A 266 4.42 -22.69 -23.84
N ARG A 267 4.10 -22.43 -22.56
CA ARG A 267 3.14 -23.22 -21.78
C ARG A 267 1.68 -22.87 -22.08
N LYS A 268 1.37 -21.57 -22.21
CA LYS A 268 0.00 -21.06 -22.44
C LYS A 268 -0.72 -21.69 -23.65
N PRO A 269 -0.11 -21.86 -24.84
CA PRO A 269 -0.80 -22.44 -26.00
C PRO A 269 -1.15 -23.91 -25.79
N VAL A 270 -0.41 -24.67 -24.97
CA VAL A 270 -0.74 -26.07 -24.66
C VAL A 270 -2.06 -26.13 -23.87
N LEU A 271 -2.21 -25.27 -22.86
CA LEU A 271 -3.45 -25.15 -22.10
C LEU A 271 -4.60 -24.73 -23.02
N LEU A 272 -4.39 -23.70 -23.85
CA LEU A 272 -5.40 -23.21 -24.80
C LEU A 272 -5.81 -24.29 -25.82
N TYR A 273 -4.86 -25.08 -26.30
CA TYR A 273 -5.15 -26.16 -27.24
C TYR A 273 -6.08 -27.20 -26.62
N VAL A 274 -5.81 -27.64 -25.39
CA VAL A 274 -6.66 -28.62 -24.70
C VAL A 274 -8.04 -28.07 -24.37
N THR A 275 -8.14 -26.81 -23.93
CA THR A 275 -9.45 -26.20 -23.65
C THR A 275 -10.27 -26.04 -24.93
N GLN A 276 -9.68 -25.58 -26.04
CA GLN A 276 -10.39 -25.49 -27.32
C GLN A 276 -10.76 -26.86 -27.89
N MET A 277 -9.90 -27.87 -27.74
CA MET A 277 -10.21 -29.25 -28.13
C MET A 277 -11.44 -29.78 -27.39
N SER A 278 -11.60 -29.47 -26.11
CA SER A 278 -12.78 -29.87 -25.33
C SER A 278 -14.07 -29.29 -25.92
N ALA A 279 -14.05 -28.01 -26.32
CA ALA A 279 -15.20 -27.32 -26.89
C ALA A 279 -15.62 -27.91 -28.26
N TYR A 280 -14.66 -28.11 -29.16
CA TYR A 280 -14.95 -28.68 -30.49
C TYR A 280 -15.34 -30.15 -30.44
N THR A 281 -14.73 -30.94 -29.54
CA THR A 281 -15.11 -32.34 -29.33
C THR A 281 -16.55 -32.44 -28.83
N GLY A 282 -16.97 -31.51 -27.98
CA GLY A 282 -18.36 -31.36 -27.54
C GLY A 282 -19.37 -31.20 -28.69
N GLY A 283 -19.02 -30.40 -29.70
CA GLY A 283 -19.84 -30.20 -30.89
C GLY A 283 -20.02 -31.48 -31.71
N VAL A 284 -18.98 -32.30 -31.85
CA VAL A 284 -19.06 -33.61 -32.52
C VAL A 284 -19.89 -34.60 -31.70
N LEU A 285 -19.66 -34.64 -30.38
CA LEU A 285 -20.37 -35.52 -29.46
C LEU A 285 -21.89 -35.25 -29.47
N ASN A 286 -22.28 -33.99 -29.62
CA ASN A 286 -23.68 -33.58 -29.74
C ASN A 286 -24.39 -34.30 -30.89
N TYR A 287 -23.83 -34.24 -32.11
CA TYR A 287 -24.44 -34.91 -33.27
C TYR A 287 -24.36 -36.43 -33.19
N LEU A 288 -23.28 -36.99 -32.62
CA LEU A 288 -23.17 -38.43 -32.38
C LEU A 288 -24.28 -38.93 -31.45
N THR A 289 -24.53 -38.21 -30.35
CA THR A 289 -25.57 -38.53 -29.38
C THR A 289 -26.95 -38.49 -30.05
N ILE A 290 -27.25 -37.42 -30.79
CA ILE A 290 -28.52 -37.28 -31.52
C ILE A 290 -28.67 -38.42 -32.55
N GLY A 291 -27.60 -38.78 -33.25
CA GLY A 291 -27.58 -39.90 -34.19
C GLY A 291 -27.95 -41.23 -33.54
N VAL A 292 -27.38 -41.55 -32.36
CA VAL A 292 -27.72 -42.77 -31.63
C VAL A 292 -29.19 -42.80 -31.21
N VAL A 293 -29.73 -41.67 -30.73
CA VAL A 293 -31.15 -41.60 -30.32
C VAL A 293 -32.08 -41.72 -31.54
N LEU A 294 -31.74 -41.08 -32.66
CA LEU A 294 -32.54 -41.11 -33.89
C LEU A 294 -32.52 -42.50 -34.55
N PHE A 295 -31.34 -43.09 -34.77
CA PHE A 295 -31.21 -44.42 -35.36
C PHE A 295 -31.61 -45.55 -34.40
N GLY A 296 -31.65 -45.28 -33.10
CA GLY A 296 -32.14 -46.21 -32.08
C GLY A 296 -33.66 -46.35 -32.03
N GLY A 297 -34.41 -45.65 -32.90
CA GLY A 297 -35.86 -45.80 -33.03
C GLY A 297 -36.69 -45.18 -31.90
N LEU A 298 -36.10 -44.33 -31.05
CA LEU A 298 -36.80 -43.64 -29.94
C LEU A 298 -37.83 -42.61 -30.43
N PHE A 299 -37.77 -42.20 -31.70
CA PHE A 299 -38.66 -41.23 -32.31
C PHE A 299 -39.42 -41.86 -33.51
N GLY A 300 -40.19 -42.91 -33.25
CA GLY A 300 -40.85 -43.75 -34.27
C GLY A 300 -41.60 -43.01 -35.38
N ASP A 301 -42.76 -42.39 -35.09
CA ASP A 301 -43.75 -41.95 -36.11
C ASP A 301 -43.89 -40.42 -36.29
N MET A 302 -42.91 -39.62 -35.87
CA MET A 302 -43.03 -38.16 -35.98
C MET A 302 -42.85 -37.65 -37.42
N THR A 303 -43.53 -36.55 -37.76
CA THR A 303 -43.41 -35.93 -39.08
C THR A 303 -41.99 -35.41 -39.32
N THR A 304 -41.55 -35.36 -40.58
CA THR A 304 -40.20 -34.86 -40.93
C THR A 304 -39.94 -33.43 -40.43
N SER A 305 -40.99 -32.60 -40.32
CA SER A 305 -40.91 -31.27 -39.70
C SER A 305 -40.71 -31.30 -38.19
N GLU A 306 -41.39 -32.20 -37.48
CA GLU A 306 -41.26 -32.33 -36.01
C GLU A 306 -39.89 -32.88 -35.62
N VAL A 307 -39.37 -33.83 -36.41
CA VAL A 307 -38.01 -34.37 -36.24
C VAL A 307 -36.97 -33.27 -36.41
N ALA A 308 -37.12 -32.38 -37.41
CA ALA A 308 -36.18 -31.28 -37.63
C ALA A 308 -36.17 -30.25 -36.46
N VAL A 309 -37.36 -29.90 -35.94
CA VAL A 309 -37.49 -29.01 -34.77
C VAL A 309 -36.87 -29.67 -33.53
N LEU A 310 -37.16 -30.95 -33.30
CA LEU A 310 -36.66 -31.69 -32.15
C LEU A 310 -35.14 -31.86 -32.17
N ILE A 311 -34.54 -32.15 -33.33
CA ILE A 311 -33.09 -32.22 -33.51
C ILE A 311 -32.46 -30.88 -33.16
N SER A 312 -33.04 -29.77 -33.63
CA SER A 312 -32.51 -28.43 -33.34
C SER A 312 -32.61 -28.07 -31.86
N GLU A 313 -33.75 -28.34 -31.20
CA GLU A 313 -33.92 -28.10 -29.75
C GLU A 313 -32.96 -28.95 -28.91
N THR A 314 -32.87 -30.24 -29.22
CA THR A 314 -32.01 -31.19 -28.51
C THR A 314 -30.54 -30.82 -28.68
N SER A 315 -30.14 -30.45 -29.90
CA SER A 315 -28.80 -29.97 -30.20
C SER A 315 -28.46 -28.71 -29.42
N PHE A 316 -29.41 -27.78 -29.30
CA PHE A 316 -29.21 -26.58 -28.50
C PHE A 316 -28.99 -26.91 -27.03
N PHE A 317 -29.86 -27.72 -26.41
CA PHE A 317 -29.74 -28.05 -24.98
C PHE A 317 -28.44 -28.79 -24.66
N LEU A 318 -28.04 -29.75 -25.49
CA LEU A 318 -26.83 -30.54 -25.28
C LEU A 318 -25.56 -29.71 -25.50
N LEU A 319 -25.51 -28.89 -26.57
CA LEU A 319 -24.38 -28.00 -26.81
C LEU A 319 -24.26 -26.93 -25.71
N TYR A 320 -25.39 -26.41 -25.21
CA TYR A 320 -25.40 -25.42 -24.13
C TYR A 320 -25.01 -26.04 -22.79
N LEU A 321 -25.42 -27.28 -22.50
CA LEU A 321 -24.95 -28.06 -21.35
C LEU A 321 -23.43 -28.24 -21.39
N ILE A 322 -22.88 -28.67 -22.54
CA ILE A 322 -21.43 -28.80 -22.73
C ILE A 322 -20.75 -27.44 -22.54
N ASN A 323 -21.27 -26.36 -23.13
CA ASN A 323 -20.72 -25.03 -22.94
C ASN A 323 -20.69 -24.62 -21.46
N LYS A 324 -21.76 -24.87 -20.68
CA LYS A 324 -21.77 -24.56 -19.24
C LYS A 324 -20.83 -25.44 -18.42
N LEU A 325 -20.56 -26.66 -18.86
CA LEU A 325 -19.53 -27.52 -18.26
C LEU A 325 -18.13 -27.01 -18.61
N THR A 326 -17.87 -26.60 -19.86
CA THR A 326 -16.60 -26.01 -20.29
C THR A 326 -16.31 -24.69 -19.56
N THR A 327 -17.31 -23.82 -19.38
CA THR A 327 -17.13 -22.57 -18.63
C THR A 327 -16.79 -22.81 -17.15
N LEU A 328 -17.18 -23.95 -16.56
CA LEU A 328 -16.73 -24.32 -15.22
C LEU A 328 -15.24 -24.69 -15.19
N ILE A 329 -14.71 -25.27 -16.27
CA ILE A 329 -13.27 -25.52 -16.42
C ILE A 329 -12.51 -24.19 -16.52
N ASP A 330 -13.01 -23.25 -17.32
CA ASP A 330 -12.41 -21.91 -17.43
C ASP A 330 -12.49 -21.14 -16.11
N LEU A 331 -13.60 -21.30 -15.37
CA LEU A 331 -13.76 -20.74 -14.04
C LEU A 331 -12.69 -21.28 -13.07
N ALA A 332 -12.34 -22.56 -13.16
CA ALA A 332 -11.28 -23.15 -12.34
C ALA A 332 -9.92 -22.50 -12.61
N ASN A 333 -9.64 -22.09 -13.85
CA ASN A 333 -8.41 -21.37 -14.21
C ASN A 333 -8.38 -19.98 -13.59
N ASN A 334 -9.49 -19.24 -13.68
CA ASN A 334 -9.62 -17.92 -13.08
C ASN A 334 -9.55 -17.99 -11.54
N ILE A 335 -10.16 -19.01 -10.93
CA ILE A 335 -10.04 -19.29 -9.50
C ILE A 335 -8.59 -19.60 -9.13
N ALA A 336 -7.87 -20.40 -9.92
CA ALA A 336 -6.47 -20.71 -9.66
C ALA A 336 -5.59 -19.44 -9.68
N GLN A 337 -5.82 -18.54 -10.63
CA GLN A 337 -5.15 -17.24 -10.68
C GLN A 337 -5.51 -16.37 -9.47
N LEU A 338 -6.80 -16.32 -9.10
CA LEU A 338 -7.30 -15.62 -7.92
C LEU A 338 -6.68 -16.19 -6.63
N VAL A 339 -6.50 -17.50 -6.52
CA VAL A 339 -5.84 -18.14 -5.37
C VAL A 339 -4.36 -17.75 -5.33
N GLY A 340 -3.67 -17.72 -6.47
CA GLY A 340 -2.26 -17.31 -6.55
C GLY A 340 -2.03 -15.88 -6.06
N VAL A 341 -2.77 -14.92 -6.62
CA VAL A 341 -2.69 -13.50 -6.23
C VAL A 341 -3.27 -13.29 -4.82
N GLY A 342 -4.40 -13.93 -4.52
CA GLY A 342 -5.06 -13.89 -3.23
C GLY A 342 -4.20 -14.43 -2.09
N HIS A 343 -3.32 -15.40 -2.35
CA HIS A 343 -2.32 -15.84 -1.37
C HIS A 343 -1.30 -14.76 -1.06
N ARG A 344 -0.80 -14.01 -2.06
CA ARG A 344 0.13 -12.89 -1.82
C ARG A 344 -0.52 -11.78 -0.98
N LEU A 345 -1.78 -11.46 -1.27
CA LEU A 345 -2.57 -10.49 -0.53
C LEU A 345 -2.92 -10.97 0.88
N LEU A 346 -3.33 -12.23 1.03
CA LEU A 346 -3.63 -12.81 2.33
C LEU A 346 -2.38 -12.83 3.20
N MET A 347 -1.21 -13.19 2.66
CA MET A 347 0.05 -13.11 3.41
C MET A 347 0.34 -11.67 3.84
N LEU A 348 0.18 -10.68 2.97
CA LEU A 348 0.32 -9.28 3.38
C LEU A 348 -0.65 -8.91 4.51
N HIS A 349 -1.92 -9.29 4.37
CA HIS A 349 -2.94 -9.04 5.37
C HIS A 349 -2.62 -9.68 6.72
N LEU A 350 -2.15 -10.93 6.73
CA LEU A 350 -1.77 -11.64 7.95
C LEU A 350 -0.60 -10.95 8.66
N HIS A 351 0.46 -10.57 7.93
CA HIS A 351 1.57 -9.80 8.53
C HIS A 351 1.10 -8.44 9.05
N LEU A 352 0.17 -7.76 8.36
CA LEU A 352 -0.43 -6.51 8.85
C LEU A 352 -1.29 -6.70 10.11
N LEU A 353 -1.97 -7.84 10.26
CA LEU A 353 -2.72 -8.16 11.48
C LEU A 353 -1.79 -8.53 12.63
N GLU A 354 -0.76 -9.31 12.36
CA GLU A 354 0.24 -9.69 13.35
C GLU A 354 0.94 -8.44 13.89
N THR A 355 1.44 -7.58 13.01
CA THR A 355 2.05 -6.29 13.39
C THR A 355 1.10 -5.36 14.13
N ALA A 356 -0.22 -5.40 13.85
CA ALA A 356 -1.21 -4.64 14.61
C ALA A 356 -1.35 -5.11 16.08
N GLY A 357 -1.02 -6.37 16.38
CA GLY A 357 -0.94 -6.88 17.75
C GLY A 357 0.24 -6.31 18.56
N HIS A 358 1.18 -5.65 17.89
CA HIS A 358 2.37 -5.06 18.48
C HIS A 358 2.26 -3.53 18.59
N THR A 359 2.76 -2.97 19.70
CA THR A 359 2.75 -1.52 19.91
C THR A 359 3.78 -0.82 19.04
N THR A 360 4.96 -1.42 18.88
CA THR A 360 6.10 -0.84 18.17
C THR A 360 6.90 -1.88 17.37
N PRO A 361 7.69 -1.47 16.34
CA PRO A 361 8.55 -2.39 15.61
C PRO A 361 9.57 -3.11 16.51
N GLY A 362 10.10 -2.43 17.54
CA GLY A 362 10.97 -3.04 18.54
C GLY A 362 10.28 -4.20 19.27
N SER A 363 9.02 -4.03 19.68
CA SER A 363 8.23 -5.10 20.32
C SER A 363 7.95 -6.29 19.40
N TYR A 364 7.80 -6.06 18.09
CA TYR A 364 7.66 -7.13 17.10
C TYR A 364 8.99 -7.91 16.98
N ALA A 365 10.10 -7.21 16.75
CA ALA A 365 11.41 -7.84 16.63
C ALA A 365 11.83 -8.58 17.91
N ALA A 366 11.50 -8.05 19.09
CA ALA A 366 11.71 -8.71 20.37
C ALA A 366 11.06 -10.09 20.43
N ARG A 367 9.79 -10.20 20.00
CA ARG A 367 9.04 -11.46 20.03
C ARG A 367 9.53 -12.48 19.00
N HIS A 368 9.93 -12.03 17.81
CA HIS A 368 10.26 -12.91 16.69
C HIS A 368 11.73 -13.32 16.64
N PHE A 369 12.65 -12.45 17.05
CA PHE A 369 14.08 -12.68 16.88
C PHE A 369 14.83 -12.85 18.19
N ALA A 370 14.41 -12.20 19.28
CA ALA A 370 15.00 -12.39 20.58
C ALA A 370 14.28 -13.50 21.36
N THR A 371 15.03 -14.31 22.12
CA THR A 371 14.40 -15.16 23.15
C THR A 371 13.70 -14.27 24.16
N GLU A 372 12.45 -14.58 24.53
CA GLU A 372 11.62 -13.80 25.48
C GLU A 372 12.37 -13.39 26.75
N ALA A 373 13.32 -14.23 27.22
CA ALA A 373 14.14 -13.98 28.40
C ALA A 373 15.18 -12.85 28.27
N ARG A 374 15.48 -12.36 27.06
CA ARG A 374 16.51 -11.33 26.81
C ARG A 374 15.96 -10.00 26.30
N SER A 375 14.69 -9.91 25.91
CA SER A 375 14.15 -8.65 25.38
C SER A 375 13.52 -7.79 26.47
N ILE A 376 13.83 -6.49 26.48
CA ILE A 376 13.21 -5.51 27.38
C ILE A 376 12.35 -4.55 26.57
N VAL A 377 11.11 -4.38 27.01
CA VAL A 377 10.20 -3.36 26.48
C VAL A 377 10.32 -2.10 27.35
N PRO A 378 10.37 -0.89 26.76
CA PRO A 378 10.40 0.35 27.53
C PRO A 378 9.15 0.47 28.41
N THR A 379 9.36 0.77 29.69
CA THR A 379 8.30 0.99 30.68
C THR A 379 8.07 2.48 30.93
N ALA A 380 6.81 2.86 31.16
CA ALA A 380 6.41 4.23 31.49
C ALA A 380 6.45 4.53 33.00
N ILE A 381 6.66 3.51 33.84
CA ILE A 381 6.71 3.66 35.30
C ILE A 381 8.17 3.71 35.73
N LYS A 382 8.58 4.83 36.33
CA LYS A 382 9.90 4.97 36.95
C LYS A 382 10.01 3.96 38.10
N PRO A 383 11.12 3.22 38.27
CA PRO A 383 11.21 2.31 39.39
C PRO A 383 11.29 3.15 40.67
N SER A 384 10.50 2.80 41.68
CA SER A 384 10.68 3.38 43.01
C SER A 384 12.04 2.92 43.52
N ASN A 385 12.90 3.85 43.93
CA ASN A 385 14.10 3.55 44.72
C ASN A 385 13.65 3.04 46.11
N THR A 386 13.09 1.84 46.18
CA THR A 386 12.72 1.19 47.44
C THR A 386 13.81 0.20 47.83
N CYS A 387 14.87 0.73 48.42
CA CYS A 387 15.47 0.13 49.62
C CYS A 387 16.19 1.24 50.42
N GLY A 388 15.64 1.61 51.58
CA GLY A 388 16.38 2.25 52.67
C GLY A 388 16.34 3.78 52.80
N THR A 389 15.47 4.24 53.72
CA THR A 389 15.57 5.44 54.57
C THR A 389 15.30 6.86 54.01
N ARG A 390 14.46 7.54 54.79
CA ARG A 390 13.92 8.91 54.66
C ARG A 390 14.99 10.00 54.71
N SER A 391 14.88 10.96 53.78
CA SER A 391 14.98 12.41 54.03
C SER A 391 14.57 13.18 52.76
N SER A 392 13.40 13.81 52.78
CA SER A 392 13.08 14.95 51.89
C SER A 392 13.70 16.21 52.50
N PRO A 393 14.07 17.28 51.76
CA PRO A 393 13.28 17.88 50.67
C PRO A 393 14.11 18.42 49.47
N GLU A 394 13.45 19.14 48.56
CA GLU A 394 13.98 20.14 47.60
C GLU A 394 14.14 19.74 46.11
N ARG A 395 13.35 20.41 45.28
CA ARG A 395 13.41 20.47 43.81
C ARG A 395 14.85 20.79 43.37
N SER A 396 15.52 19.95 42.61
CA SER A 396 15.64 20.13 41.15
C SER A 396 16.19 18.87 40.46
N SER A 397 15.49 17.74 40.58
CA SER A 397 15.74 16.62 39.66
C SER A 397 15.27 17.03 38.27
N HIS A 398 16.18 17.49 37.40
CA HIS A 398 15.92 17.66 35.97
C HIS A 398 15.11 16.44 35.47
N GLU A 399 13.93 16.67 34.87
CA GLU A 399 12.98 15.61 34.50
C GLU A 399 13.70 14.55 33.65
N ILE A 400 13.82 13.34 34.19
CA ILE A 400 14.47 12.22 33.51
C ILE A 400 13.56 11.80 32.35
N ALA A 401 14.08 11.88 31.13
CA ALA A 401 13.35 11.52 29.92
C ALA A 401 13.48 10.03 29.58
N VAL A 402 14.71 9.52 29.67
CA VAL A 402 15.04 8.13 29.34
C VAL A 402 16.08 7.62 30.34
N THR A 403 15.87 6.42 30.87
CA THR A 403 16.89 5.70 31.64
C THR A 403 17.11 4.34 31.01
N LEU A 404 18.36 4.04 30.69
CA LEU A 404 18.84 2.71 30.34
C LEU A 404 19.69 2.20 31.50
N GLN A 405 19.45 0.99 31.97
CA GLN A 405 20.32 0.30 32.92
C GLN A 405 20.61 -1.10 32.40
N HIS A 406 21.88 -1.41 32.23
CA HIS A 406 22.37 -2.72 31.81
C HIS A 406 21.77 -3.22 30.48
N ILE A 407 21.57 -2.32 29.52
CA ILE A 407 20.98 -2.64 28.21
C ILE A 407 22.06 -2.86 27.16
N SER A 408 21.96 -3.96 26.42
CA SER A 408 22.76 -4.22 25.24
C SER A 408 21.98 -3.89 23.96
N VAL A 409 22.69 -3.42 22.94
CA VAL A 409 22.12 -3.11 21.62
C VAL A 409 22.68 -4.09 20.60
N GLY A 410 21.82 -4.89 19.97
CA GLY A 410 22.20 -5.86 18.94
C GLY A 410 21.45 -5.68 17.63
N LEU A 411 21.83 -6.45 16.61
CA LEU A 411 21.12 -6.48 15.33
C LEU A 411 19.73 -7.14 15.51
N PRO A 412 18.64 -6.59 14.97
CA PRO A 412 17.30 -7.12 15.20
C PRO A 412 17.12 -8.52 14.63
N THR A 413 17.74 -8.83 13.49
CA THR A 413 17.64 -10.14 12.81
C THR A 413 18.63 -11.19 13.35
N ASN A 414 19.66 -10.75 14.08
CA ASN A 414 20.65 -11.61 14.70
C ASN A 414 21.08 -11.01 16.05
N PRO A 415 20.31 -11.26 17.13
CA PRO A 415 20.53 -10.63 18.43
C PRO A 415 21.82 -11.08 19.14
N ASP A 416 22.46 -12.16 18.67
CA ASP A 416 23.75 -12.60 19.19
C ASP A 416 24.88 -11.65 18.77
N LEU A 417 24.68 -10.86 17.71
CA LEU A 417 25.62 -9.85 17.26
C LEU A 417 25.32 -8.53 17.98
N ILE A 418 25.95 -8.37 19.16
CA ILE A 418 25.84 -7.20 20.01
C ILE A 418 26.82 -6.11 19.53
N LEU A 419 26.33 -4.88 19.41
CA LEU A 419 27.08 -3.68 19.04
C LEU A 419 27.51 -2.88 20.27
N ILE A 420 26.62 -2.75 21.27
CA ILE A 420 26.87 -2.02 22.51
C ILE A 420 26.55 -2.93 23.68
N HIS A 421 27.48 -3.07 24.62
CA HIS A 421 27.35 -3.94 25.78
C HIS A 421 27.05 -3.15 27.05
N ASP A 422 26.08 -3.64 27.83
CA ASP A 422 25.81 -3.22 29.20
C ASP A 422 25.74 -1.69 29.40
N LEU A 423 24.96 -1.00 28.56
CA LEU A 423 24.80 0.44 28.59
C LEU A 423 23.89 0.88 29.73
N SER A 424 24.44 1.74 30.59
CA SER A 424 23.71 2.41 31.68
C SER A 424 23.83 3.93 31.53
N ILE A 425 22.73 4.60 31.18
CA ILE A 425 22.70 6.05 30.96
C ILE A 425 21.34 6.67 31.29
N ASP A 426 21.39 7.82 31.95
CA ASP A 426 20.24 8.71 32.15
C ASP A 426 20.32 9.91 31.19
N ILE A 427 19.24 10.11 30.43
CA ILE A 427 18.99 11.27 29.57
C ILE A 427 17.96 12.14 30.28
N ARG A 428 18.32 13.39 30.55
CA ARG A 428 17.53 14.35 31.33
C ARG A 428 17.19 15.59 30.50
N LEU A 429 16.05 16.22 30.79
CA LEU A 429 15.73 17.51 30.19
C LEU A 429 16.70 18.59 30.66
N ALA A 430 16.98 19.55 29.79
CA ALA A 430 17.97 20.61 29.98
C ALA A 430 19.43 20.13 30.17
N GLU A 431 19.72 18.85 29.95
CA GLU A 431 21.07 18.30 29.89
C GLU A 431 21.36 17.77 28.46
N PRO A 432 21.86 18.62 27.54
CA PRO A 432 22.23 18.18 26.20
C PRO A 432 23.32 17.11 26.24
N LEU A 433 23.12 16.02 25.48
CA LEU A 433 24.03 14.87 25.43
C LEU A 433 24.61 14.68 24.02
N LEU A 434 25.93 14.66 23.92
CA LEU A 434 26.64 14.31 22.69
C LEU A 434 27.01 12.83 22.69
N ILE A 435 26.75 12.12 21.59
CA ILE A 435 27.13 10.73 21.37
C ILE A 435 28.23 10.69 20.31
N THR A 436 29.44 10.26 20.70
CA THR A 436 30.61 10.17 19.82
C THR A 436 31.15 8.75 19.75
N GLY A 437 31.96 8.45 18.73
CA GLY A 437 32.56 7.12 18.54
C GLY A 437 32.85 6.80 17.07
N PRO A 438 33.69 5.80 16.77
CA PRO A 438 34.06 5.46 15.39
C PRO A 438 32.84 5.04 14.54
N SER A 439 33.00 5.07 13.22
CA SER A 439 31.97 4.60 12.27
C SER A 439 31.69 3.10 12.49
N GLY A 440 30.42 2.70 12.42
CA GLY A 440 30.01 1.30 12.58
C GLY A 440 29.88 0.79 14.03
N VAL A 441 30.21 1.59 15.06
CA VAL A 441 30.16 1.15 16.48
C VAL A 441 28.74 0.97 17.04
N GLY A 442 27.71 1.45 16.33
CA GLY A 442 26.30 1.30 16.75
C GLY A 442 25.60 2.59 17.22
N LYS A 443 26.12 3.78 16.92
CA LYS A 443 25.49 5.08 17.28
C LYS A 443 24.03 5.18 16.81
N THR A 444 23.80 4.97 15.51
CA THR A 444 22.45 4.94 14.92
C THR A 444 21.63 3.75 15.43
N ALA A 445 22.27 2.62 15.75
CA ALA A 445 21.56 1.46 16.32
C ALA A 445 21.00 1.78 17.72
N LEU A 446 21.76 2.49 18.55
CA LEU A 446 21.29 3.01 19.84
C LEU A 446 20.07 3.93 19.64
N LEU A 447 20.12 4.85 18.68
CA LEU A 447 18.97 5.70 18.36
C LEU A 447 17.75 4.89 17.89
N ARG A 448 17.94 3.80 17.15
CA ARG A 448 16.85 2.89 16.74
C ARG A 448 16.20 2.19 17.93
N VAL A 449 16.98 1.77 18.94
CA VAL A 449 16.44 1.23 20.20
C VAL A 449 15.70 2.32 20.98
N LEU A 450 16.28 3.52 21.07
CA LEU A 450 15.65 4.68 21.71
C LEU A 450 14.38 5.15 20.99
N ALA A 451 14.24 4.92 19.69
CA ALA A 451 13.04 5.21 18.90
C ALA A 451 12.03 4.04 18.86
N ASP A 452 12.32 2.95 19.58
CA ASP A 452 11.55 1.70 19.63
C ASP A 452 11.35 1.04 18.25
N LEU A 453 12.34 1.23 17.36
CA LEU A 453 12.42 0.55 16.07
C LEU A 453 13.08 -0.82 16.21
N TRP A 454 14.08 -0.93 17.08
CA TRP A 454 14.83 -2.15 17.38
C TRP A 454 14.60 -2.56 18.85
N PRO A 455 14.66 -3.86 19.18
CA PRO A 455 14.46 -4.33 20.54
C PRO A 455 15.65 -3.98 21.43
N ALA A 456 15.39 -3.62 22.69
CA ALA A 456 16.43 -3.52 23.72
C ALA A 456 16.74 -4.92 24.28
N LEU A 457 18.02 -5.24 24.49
CA LEU A 457 18.43 -6.54 25.01
C LEU A 457 18.93 -6.40 26.45
N ALA A 458 18.44 -7.25 27.36
CA ALA A 458 18.94 -7.38 28.72
C ALA A 458 20.34 -8.00 28.71
N THR A 459 21.24 -7.51 29.56
CA THR A 459 22.43 -8.28 29.89
C THR A 459 22.05 -9.51 30.72
N PRO A 460 22.70 -10.67 30.51
CA PRO A 460 22.35 -11.90 31.22
C PRO A 460 22.79 -11.90 32.70
N TYR A 461 23.60 -10.93 33.11
CA TYR A 461 24.28 -10.94 34.41
C TYR A 461 23.67 -9.99 35.44
N GLN A 462 22.87 -9.01 35.04
CA GLN A 462 22.31 -7.99 35.92
C GLN A 462 20.85 -7.67 35.57
N SER A 463 20.12 -7.10 36.54
CA SER A 463 18.75 -6.65 36.31
C SER A 463 18.76 -5.44 35.39
N ALA A 464 18.42 -5.66 34.13
CA ALA A 464 18.36 -4.61 33.13
C ALA A 464 17.00 -3.92 33.11
N TYR A 465 17.01 -2.61 32.88
CA TYR A 465 15.82 -1.76 32.99
C TYR A 465 15.81 -0.66 31.93
N PHE A 466 14.65 -0.48 31.29
CA PHE A 466 14.41 0.56 30.28
C PHE A 466 13.20 1.41 30.68
N TYR A 467 13.43 2.69 31.00
CA TYR A 467 12.41 3.70 31.20
C TYR A 467 12.36 4.69 30.04
N ARG A 468 11.14 5.02 29.60
CA ARG A 468 10.89 6.17 28.73
C ARG A 468 9.65 6.91 29.22
N SER A 469 9.80 8.20 29.49
CA SER A 469 8.66 9.06 29.88
C SER A 469 7.67 9.20 28.71
N THR A 470 6.37 9.04 29.01
CA THR A 470 5.28 9.30 28.07
C THR A 470 4.81 10.75 28.08
N GLU A 471 5.18 11.51 29.11
CA GLU A 471 4.82 12.93 29.27
C GLU A 471 5.75 13.84 28.46
N ILE A 472 6.98 13.39 28.23
CA ILE A 472 8.01 14.15 27.52
C ILE A 472 7.84 13.96 26.02
N ARG A 473 7.56 15.05 25.30
CA ARG A 473 7.45 15.03 23.84
C ARG A 473 8.83 14.89 23.20
N THR A 474 9.10 13.73 22.61
CA THR A 474 10.36 13.43 21.91
C THR A 474 10.20 13.47 20.39
N MET A 475 11.23 13.91 19.66
CA MET A 475 11.32 13.80 18.19
C MET A 475 12.65 13.17 17.78
N PHE A 476 12.67 12.44 16.67
CA PHE A 476 13.87 11.80 16.12
C PHE A 476 14.13 12.30 14.71
N VAL A 477 15.37 12.70 14.43
CA VAL A 477 15.82 13.13 13.11
C VAL A 477 16.86 12.13 12.59
N PRO A 478 16.60 11.44 11.46
CA PRO A 478 17.54 10.47 10.89
C PRO A 478 18.71 11.16 10.16
N GLN A 479 19.79 10.40 9.95
CA GLN A 479 20.96 10.85 9.18
C GLN A 479 20.60 11.27 7.74
N LYS A 480 19.75 10.48 7.07
CA LYS A 480 19.19 10.84 5.75
C LYS A 480 17.80 11.47 5.97
N PRO A 481 17.64 12.80 5.80
CA PRO A 481 16.36 13.46 6.01
C PRO A 481 15.31 12.90 5.02
N SER A 482 14.15 12.53 5.55
CA SER A 482 13.01 12.09 4.74
C SER A 482 11.94 13.18 4.70
N VAL A 483 11.65 13.68 3.50
CA VAL A 483 10.48 14.52 3.24
C VAL A 483 9.35 13.69 2.60
N PRO A 484 8.07 14.05 2.81
CA PRO A 484 6.94 13.40 2.16
C PRO A 484 7.07 13.41 0.63
N SER A 485 6.48 12.41 -0.03
CA SER A 485 6.62 12.17 -1.47
C SER A 485 6.00 13.26 -2.34
N THR A 486 6.55 13.39 -3.54
CA THR A 486 6.29 14.33 -4.65
C THR A 486 4.83 14.65 -4.97
N PHE A 487 3.89 13.72 -4.72
CA PHE A 487 2.46 13.91 -5.04
C PHE A 487 1.66 14.65 -3.95
N ALA A 488 2.30 15.00 -2.84
CA ALA A 488 1.60 15.61 -1.70
C ALA A 488 1.28 17.09 -1.93
N CYS A 489 2.05 17.83 -2.73
CA CYS A 489 1.84 19.25 -2.90
C CYS A 489 0.65 19.54 -3.82
N PRO A 490 -0.43 20.17 -3.35
CA PRO A 490 -1.55 20.53 -4.21
C PRO A 490 -1.12 21.58 -5.22
N SER A 491 -1.49 21.43 -6.50
CA SER A 491 -1.31 22.51 -7.49
C SER A 491 -2.08 23.78 -7.09
N ARG A 492 -3.16 23.61 -6.30
CA ARG A 492 -3.89 24.70 -5.62
C ARG A 492 -3.01 25.60 -4.75
N LEU A 493 -1.87 25.11 -4.25
CA LEU A 493 -0.93 25.91 -3.46
C LEU A 493 -0.40 27.11 -4.27
N PHE A 494 -0.17 26.94 -5.57
CA PHE A 494 0.44 27.97 -6.40
C PHE A 494 -0.58 28.97 -6.98
N ARG A 495 -1.90 28.70 -6.84
CA ARG A 495 -2.96 29.64 -7.28
C ARG A 495 -2.92 31.00 -6.58
N VAL A 496 -2.27 31.08 -5.42
CA VAL A 496 -2.03 32.36 -4.73
C VAL A 496 -1.13 33.29 -5.55
N LEU A 497 -0.35 32.75 -6.47
CA LEU A 497 0.59 33.48 -7.32
C LEU A 497 0.06 33.71 -8.75
N GLU A 498 -1.18 33.29 -9.07
CA GLU A 498 -1.78 33.31 -10.43
C GLU A 498 -1.98 34.69 -11.08
N GLU A 499 -1.57 35.81 -10.45
CA GLU A 499 -1.54 37.10 -11.15
C GLU A 499 -0.46 37.17 -12.24
N HIS A 500 0.55 36.28 -12.27
CA HIS A 500 1.69 36.36 -13.22
C HIS A 500 2.06 35.03 -13.91
N LEU A 501 1.41 33.91 -13.60
CA LEU A 501 1.70 32.60 -14.22
C LEU A 501 0.79 32.37 -15.44
N THR A 502 1.20 32.92 -16.58
CA THR A 502 0.53 32.70 -17.87
C THR A 502 0.60 31.22 -18.26
N LEU A 503 -0.58 30.59 -18.39
CA LEU A 503 -1.07 29.69 -19.47
C LEU A 503 -0.17 28.63 -20.14
N ASP A 504 1.07 28.42 -19.74
CA ASP A 504 1.86 27.28 -20.16
C ASP A 504 1.79 26.25 -19.05
N GLY A 505 1.13 25.11 -19.28
CA GLY A 505 0.93 24.01 -18.32
C GLY A 505 2.22 23.30 -17.86
N ARG A 506 3.35 24.00 -17.79
CA ARG A 506 4.63 23.56 -17.22
C ARG A 506 4.72 23.98 -15.76
N ASN A 507 5.41 23.15 -14.98
CA ASN A 507 5.59 23.32 -13.54
C ASN A 507 6.46 24.58 -13.27
N PRO A 508 6.02 25.56 -12.46
CA PRO A 508 6.75 26.81 -12.22
C PRO A 508 8.07 26.63 -11.44
N LEU A 509 8.32 25.43 -10.91
CA LEU A 509 9.57 25.07 -10.24
C LEU A 509 10.70 24.66 -11.21
N CYS A 510 10.40 24.45 -12.50
CA CYS A 510 11.36 23.97 -13.52
C CYS A 510 11.46 24.87 -14.75
N SER A 511 10.76 26.01 -14.81
CA SER A 511 11.10 27.08 -15.76
C SER A 511 12.48 27.63 -15.39
N SER A 512 13.31 27.94 -16.40
CA SER A 512 14.67 28.48 -16.20
C SER A 512 14.71 29.78 -15.39
N GLU A 513 13.56 30.43 -15.24
CA GLU A 513 13.28 31.43 -14.20
C GLU A 513 12.46 30.73 -13.11
N THR A 514 13.14 30.18 -12.09
CA THR A 514 12.46 29.70 -10.89
C THR A 514 11.92 30.90 -10.14
N ASP A 515 10.61 31.11 -10.16
CA ASP A 515 9.99 32.09 -9.27
C ASP A 515 10.28 31.64 -7.82
N GLU A 516 11.16 32.39 -7.16
CA GLU A 516 11.59 32.11 -5.79
C GLU A 516 10.40 32.09 -4.81
N ARG A 517 9.27 32.73 -5.16
CA ARG A 517 8.00 32.68 -4.42
C ARG A 517 7.35 31.30 -4.50
N CYS A 518 7.41 30.63 -5.65
CA CYS A 518 6.92 29.26 -5.82
C CYS A 518 7.76 28.29 -4.97
N ARG A 519 9.08 28.44 -5.01
CA ARG A 519 10.00 27.67 -4.15
C ARG A 519 9.71 27.90 -2.67
N ALA A 520 9.44 29.14 -2.27
CA ALA A 520 9.11 29.51 -0.89
C ALA A 520 7.82 28.84 -0.39
N LEU A 521 6.75 28.89 -1.17
CA LEU A 521 5.48 28.21 -0.85
C LEU A 521 5.67 26.70 -0.73
N HIS A 522 6.42 26.11 -1.65
CA HIS A 522 6.69 24.69 -1.66
C HIS A 522 7.49 24.26 -0.42
N LEU A 523 8.59 24.93 -0.08
CA LEU A 523 9.35 24.66 1.16
C LEU A 523 8.48 24.81 2.42
N THR A 524 7.57 25.78 2.43
CA THR A 524 6.61 25.98 3.54
C THR A 524 5.69 24.78 3.66
N TYR A 525 5.12 24.31 2.55
CA TYR A 525 4.29 23.12 2.52
C TYR A 525 5.05 21.85 2.96
N LEU A 526 6.29 21.68 2.49
CA LEU A 526 7.13 20.55 2.90
C LEU A 526 7.40 20.57 4.41
N LEU A 527 7.79 21.73 4.97
CA LEU A 527 8.00 21.88 6.42
C LEU A 527 6.76 21.45 7.20
N LEU A 528 5.59 21.96 6.81
CA LEU A 528 4.31 21.62 7.45
C LEU A 528 4.00 20.13 7.33
N SER A 529 4.23 19.52 6.16
CA SER A 529 3.99 18.09 5.95
C SER A 529 4.94 17.16 6.72
N VAL A 530 6.13 17.64 7.07
CA VAL A 530 7.07 16.93 7.95
C VAL A 530 6.64 17.08 9.42
N ALA A 531 6.15 18.27 9.79
CA ALA A 531 5.83 18.60 11.17
C ALA A 531 4.46 18.07 11.63
N GLU A 532 3.45 18.17 10.76
CA GLU A 532 2.04 17.90 11.04
C GLU A 532 1.40 17.04 9.94
N SER A 533 0.36 16.28 10.31
CA SER A 533 -0.46 15.54 9.34
C SER A 533 -1.52 16.46 8.74
N PRO A 534 -1.70 16.49 7.40
CA PRO A 534 -2.70 17.34 6.77
C PRO A 534 -4.12 16.90 7.17
N VAL A 535 -5.00 17.87 7.45
CA VAL A 535 -6.43 17.60 7.65
C VAL A 535 -7.07 17.40 6.28
N LEU A 536 -7.38 16.15 5.93
CA LEU A 536 -8.06 15.76 4.70
C LEU A 536 -9.57 16.07 4.79
N SER A 537 -9.95 17.35 4.85
CA SER A 537 -11.34 17.77 4.61
C SER A 537 -11.48 18.26 3.16
N SER A 538 -12.47 17.74 2.44
CA SER A 538 -12.72 18.00 1.01
C SER A 538 -13.21 19.42 0.68
N GLY A 539 -13.07 20.39 1.59
CA GLY A 539 -13.52 21.77 1.40
C GLY A 539 -12.93 22.74 2.44
N TRP A 540 -12.98 24.04 2.12
CA TRP A 540 -12.75 25.12 3.08
C TRP A 540 -13.86 25.03 4.13
N ASN A 541 -13.56 24.53 5.32
CA ASN A 541 -14.56 24.42 6.38
C ASN A 541 -14.58 25.74 7.17
N VAL A 542 -15.42 26.68 6.75
CA VAL A 542 -15.66 27.98 7.42
C VAL A 542 -16.66 27.83 8.59
N SER A 543 -17.05 26.60 8.93
CA SER A 543 -18.15 26.29 9.85
C SER A 543 -17.87 26.57 11.34
N SER A 544 -16.68 27.05 11.71
CA SER A 544 -16.37 27.43 13.10
C SER A 544 -16.47 28.94 13.40
N LEU A 545 -16.89 29.77 12.44
CA LEU A 545 -17.22 31.17 12.71
C LEU A 545 -18.58 31.24 13.42
N SER A 546 -18.58 31.15 14.76
CA SER A 546 -19.71 31.68 15.53
C SER A 546 -19.82 33.18 15.23
N PRO A 547 -21.01 33.73 14.94
CA PRO A 547 -21.17 35.16 14.75
C PRO A 547 -20.94 35.85 16.10
N ALA A 548 -19.70 36.27 16.36
CA ALA A 548 -19.38 37.10 17.50
C ALA A 548 -20.02 38.47 17.27
N THR A 549 -20.93 38.82 18.16
CA THR A 549 -21.65 40.09 18.23
C THR A 549 -20.72 41.28 18.03
N THR A 550 -21.10 42.13 17.09
CA THR A 550 -20.60 43.47 16.79
C THR A 550 -20.04 44.20 18.01
N THR A 551 -18.73 44.48 18.03
CA THR A 551 -18.14 45.81 18.31
C THR A 551 -16.61 45.77 18.23
N THR A 552 -16.05 46.84 17.65
CA THR A 552 -14.62 47.18 17.44
C THR A 552 -13.88 46.47 16.29
N THR A 553 -13.43 47.31 15.35
CA THR A 553 -12.99 47.04 13.99
C THR A 553 -11.46 46.91 13.91
N ASP A 554 -10.99 46.07 12.97
CA ASP A 554 -9.62 45.82 12.53
C ASP A 554 -8.79 44.72 13.25
N SER A 555 -8.76 44.63 14.58
CA SER A 555 -7.94 43.59 15.26
C SER A 555 -8.62 42.21 15.39
N LEU A 556 -9.96 42.16 15.28
CA LEU A 556 -10.74 40.91 15.41
C LEU A 556 -10.90 40.15 14.07
N VAL A 557 -10.62 40.79 12.93
CA VAL A 557 -10.68 40.14 11.62
C VAL A 557 -9.43 39.28 11.36
N GLU A 558 -8.26 39.69 11.85
CA GLU A 558 -7.03 38.87 11.76
C GLU A 558 -7.13 37.57 12.58
N THR A 559 -7.80 37.59 13.73
CA THR A 559 -7.94 36.42 14.61
C THR A 559 -8.97 35.40 14.12
N SER A 560 -9.95 35.81 13.29
CA SER A 560 -10.97 34.90 12.76
C SER A 560 -10.52 34.11 11.53
N LEU A 561 -9.55 34.63 10.77
CA LEU A 561 -8.96 33.97 9.60
C LEU A 561 -7.92 32.90 9.95
N ASP A 562 -7.34 32.93 11.15
CA ASP A 562 -6.30 31.99 11.57
C ASP A 562 -6.77 30.53 11.64
N HIS A 563 -8.08 30.29 11.73
CA HIS A 563 -8.68 28.94 11.73
C HIS A 563 -8.98 28.39 10.33
N VAL A 564 -8.79 29.20 9.29
CA VAL A 564 -9.10 28.79 7.91
C VAL A 564 -8.03 27.82 7.40
N LEU A 565 -8.48 26.66 6.92
CA LEU A 565 -7.61 25.61 6.37
C LEU A 565 -7.31 25.89 4.89
N TRP A 566 -6.03 26.07 4.57
CA TRP A 566 -5.52 26.14 3.21
C TRP A 566 -4.63 24.92 2.94
N CYS A 567 -4.95 24.15 1.89
CA CYS A 567 -4.22 22.93 1.53
C CYS A 567 -3.99 21.92 2.69
N GLY A 568 -4.92 21.89 3.66
CA GLY A 568 -4.90 20.97 4.80
C GLY A 568 -4.26 21.51 6.09
N TYR A 569 -3.74 22.74 6.10
CA TYR A 569 -3.14 23.39 7.27
C TYR A 569 -3.74 24.77 7.54
N SER A 570 -3.66 25.26 8.78
CA SER A 570 -4.13 26.60 9.12
C SER A 570 -3.23 27.70 8.53
N LEU A 571 -3.79 28.87 8.26
CA LEU A 571 -2.98 30.03 7.82
C LEU A 571 -1.93 30.46 8.85
N HIS A 572 -2.26 30.29 10.14
CA HIS A 572 -1.31 30.48 11.22
C HIS A 572 -0.09 29.56 11.07
N ALA A 573 -0.31 28.29 10.70
CA ALA A 573 0.75 27.33 10.46
C ALA A 573 1.68 27.76 9.33
N TYR A 574 1.14 28.26 8.21
CA TYR A 574 1.94 28.81 7.11
C TYR A 574 2.79 30.01 7.54
N ARG A 575 2.22 30.94 8.32
CA ARG A 575 2.95 32.12 8.83
C ARG A 575 4.13 31.73 9.72
N GLU A 576 3.91 30.82 10.66
CA GLU A 576 4.97 30.33 11.55
C GLU A 576 6.04 29.52 10.80
N ALA A 577 5.63 28.68 9.83
CA ALA A 577 6.56 27.93 8.99
C ALA A 577 7.45 28.85 8.14
N MET A 578 6.90 29.91 7.53
CA MET A 578 7.70 30.88 6.75
C MET A 578 8.72 31.62 7.61
N LYS A 579 8.36 32.01 8.84
CA LYS A 579 9.31 32.63 9.78
C LYS A 579 10.50 31.71 10.08
N LEU A 580 10.23 30.42 10.31
CA LEU A 580 11.28 29.42 10.54
C LEU A 580 12.14 29.21 9.29
N LEU A 581 11.56 29.22 8.08
CA LEU A 581 12.35 29.09 6.86
C LEU A 581 13.31 30.28 6.64
N CYS A 582 12.89 31.50 7.02
CA CYS A 582 13.81 32.65 7.07
C CYS A 582 14.88 32.49 8.14
N GLU A 583 14.50 32.05 9.34
CA GLU A 583 15.45 31.77 10.43
C GLU A 583 16.52 30.78 9.97
N PHE A 584 16.15 29.68 9.32
CA PHE A 584 17.09 28.68 8.81
C PHE A 584 17.75 29.05 7.46
N ARG A 585 17.61 30.30 6.99
CA ARG A 585 18.20 30.83 5.75
C ARG A 585 17.86 29.99 4.51
N LEU A 586 16.66 29.41 4.47
CA LEU A 586 16.14 28.66 3.33
C LEU A 586 15.45 29.59 2.33
N ILE A 587 14.91 30.72 2.80
CA ILE A 587 14.20 31.72 2.00
C ILE A 587 14.60 33.14 2.47
N PRO A 588 14.89 34.08 1.56
CA PRO A 588 15.06 35.49 1.88
C PRO A 588 13.79 36.13 2.49
N ALA A 589 13.98 37.06 3.43
CA ALA A 589 12.87 37.72 4.13
C ALA A 589 11.96 38.53 3.18
N GLU A 590 12.52 39.12 2.12
CA GLU A 590 11.79 39.90 1.10
C GLU A 590 10.75 39.05 0.35
N ILE A 591 11.06 37.77 0.15
CA ILE A 591 10.20 36.85 -0.59
C ILE A 591 9.06 36.39 0.31
N VAL A 592 9.34 36.13 1.59
CA VAL A 592 8.32 35.76 2.57
C VAL A 592 7.30 36.88 2.75
N THR A 593 7.74 38.14 2.82
CA THR A 593 6.80 39.27 2.90
C THR A 593 5.97 39.37 1.62
N SER A 594 6.58 39.21 0.45
CA SER A 594 5.88 39.20 -0.83
C SER A 594 4.83 38.09 -0.91
N VAL A 595 5.19 36.84 -0.61
CA VAL A 595 4.27 35.69 -0.60
C VAL A 595 3.13 35.89 0.40
N ARG A 596 3.44 36.41 1.60
CA ARG A 596 2.42 36.73 2.61
C ARG A 596 1.41 37.74 2.08
N THR A 597 1.85 38.83 1.45
CA THR A 597 0.92 39.82 0.88
C THR A 597 0.06 39.24 -0.25
N SER A 598 0.60 38.33 -1.07
CA SER A 598 -0.17 37.64 -2.11
C SER A 598 -1.21 36.70 -1.50
N LEU A 599 -0.85 35.99 -0.43
CA LEU A 599 -1.76 35.11 0.30
C LEU A 599 -2.92 35.90 0.94
N GLU A 600 -2.62 37.00 1.61
CA GLU A 600 -3.62 37.87 2.24
C GLU A 600 -4.57 38.49 1.19
N ARG A 601 -4.04 38.94 0.05
CA ARG A 601 -4.86 39.41 -1.08
C ARG A 601 -5.75 38.32 -1.67
N TYR A 602 -5.22 37.11 -1.84
CA TYR A 602 -5.99 35.97 -2.34
C TYR A 602 -7.13 35.59 -1.40
N LEU A 603 -6.86 35.57 -0.09
CA LEU A 603 -7.86 35.27 0.94
C LEU A 603 -8.96 36.33 0.99
N ALA A 604 -8.60 37.61 0.94
CA ALA A 604 -9.57 38.71 0.91
C ALA A 604 -10.53 38.60 -0.28
N ARG A 605 -10.02 38.23 -1.47
CA ARG A 605 -10.86 37.96 -2.65
C ARG A 605 -11.80 36.78 -2.43
N ARG A 606 -11.29 35.65 -1.91
CA ARG A 606 -12.10 34.44 -1.71
C ARG A 606 -13.17 34.57 -0.63
N VAL A 607 -12.89 35.29 0.46
CA VAL A 607 -13.88 35.57 1.50
C VAL A 607 -15.03 36.42 0.93
N ASN A 608 -14.72 37.40 0.08
CA ASN A 608 -15.72 38.20 -0.62
C ASN A 608 -16.57 37.35 -1.60
N GLU A 609 -15.94 36.47 -2.38
CA GLU A 609 -16.66 35.56 -3.29
C GLU A 609 -17.58 34.56 -2.56
N LEU A 610 -17.13 34.02 -1.42
CA LEU A 610 -17.93 33.09 -0.60
C LEU A 610 -19.09 33.78 0.11
N SER A 611 -18.96 35.07 0.44
CA SER A 611 -20.04 35.91 0.98
C SER A 611 -21.15 36.18 -0.04
N GLU A 612 -20.86 36.11 -1.35
CA GLU A 612 -21.86 36.27 -2.42
C GLU A 612 -22.55 34.94 -2.78
N GLN A 613 -21.92 33.79 -2.54
CA GLN A 613 -22.45 32.47 -2.90
C GLN A 613 -23.48 31.90 -1.90
N SER A 614 -23.60 32.47 -0.69
CA SER A 614 -24.51 32.01 0.36
C SER A 614 -26.01 32.24 0.09
N GLU A 615 -26.40 32.86 -1.04
CA GLU A 615 -27.82 33.09 -1.41
C GLU A 615 -28.44 32.04 -2.34
N SER A 616 -27.71 31.01 -2.78
CA SER A 616 -28.22 30.05 -3.79
C SER A 616 -28.21 28.57 -3.37
N LEU A 617 -28.79 28.27 -2.21
CA LEU A 617 -28.99 26.89 -1.70
C LEU A 617 -30.36 26.32 -2.11
N LEU A 618 -30.51 25.91 -3.38
CA LEU A 618 -31.64 25.04 -3.80
C LEU A 618 -31.35 24.17 -5.05
N THR A 619 -30.15 24.23 -5.63
CA THR A 619 -29.78 23.56 -6.89
C THR A 619 -28.90 22.31 -6.76
N ASP A 620 -28.66 21.82 -5.54
CA ASP A 620 -27.72 20.72 -5.28
C ASP A 620 -28.29 19.31 -5.49
N THR A 621 -29.61 19.14 -5.51
CA THR A 621 -30.24 17.81 -5.68
C THR A 621 -30.27 17.32 -7.14
N ILE A 622 -30.22 18.22 -8.12
CA ILE A 622 -30.23 17.86 -9.56
C ILE A 622 -28.80 17.59 -10.08
N HIS A 623 -27.77 18.16 -9.44
CA HIS A 623 -26.37 17.93 -9.82
C HIS A 623 -25.87 16.55 -9.39
N GLY A 624 -26.35 15.98 -8.29
CA GLY A 624 -25.98 14.64 -7.84
C GLY A 624 -26.33 13.51 -8.82
N ILE A 625 -27.42 13.65 -9.60
CA ILE A 625 -27.81 12.68 -10.63
C ILE A 625 -27.00 12.88 -11.93
N ARG A 626 -26.62 14.13 -12.24
CA ARG A 626 -25.78 14.47 -13.41
C ARG A 626 -24.32 14.06 -13.21
N ASP A 627 -23.82 14.12 -11.98
CA ASP A 627 -22.49 13.65 -11.62
C ASP A 627 -22.41 12.12 -11.61
N LEU A 628 -23.52 11.43 -11.33
CA LEU A 628 -23.62 9.96 -11.46
C LEU A 628 -23.39 9.45 -12.89
N VAL A 629 -23.72 10.25 -13.91
CA VAL A 629 -23.50 9.93 -15.34
C VAL A 629 -22.08 10.34 -15.80
N ARG A 630 -21.37 11.18 -15.03
CA ARG A 630 -20.02 11.69 -15.36
C ARG A 630 -18.86 10.82 -14.85
N PHE A 631 -19.12 9.77 -14.08
CA PHE A 631 -18.09 8.91 -13.45
C PHE A 631 -17.10 8.23 -14.43
N GLY A 632 -17.31 8.30 -15.75
CA GLY A 632 -16.33 7.86 -16.76
C GLY A 632 -15.59 8.99 -17.51
N CYS A 633 -16.01 10.24 -17.38
CA CYS A 633 -15.53 11.36 -18.21
C CYS A 633 -15.02 12.57 -17.42
N GLN A 634 -15.01 12.51 -16.09
CA GLN A 634 -14.40 13.56 -15.29
C GLN A 634 -12.87 13.47 -15.46
N PRO A 635 -12.18 14.55 -15.86
CA PRO A 635 -10.73 14.55 -15.86
C PRO A 635 -10.27 14.19 -14.45
N VAL A 636 -9.35 13.22 -14.33
CA VAL A 636 -8.65 12.90 -13.09
C VAL A 636 -8.30 14.24 -12.43
N ILE A 637 -8.83 14.48 -11.22
CA ILE A 637 -8.71 15.75 -10.50
C ILE A 637 -7.26 16.22 -10.61
N SER A 638 -7.04 17.25 -11.44
CA SER A 638 -5.75 17.84 -11.78
C SER A 638 -5.22 18.80 -10.69
N ASP A 639 -5.83 18.74 -9.50
CA ASP A 639 -5.47 19.59 -8.36
C ASP A 639 -4.18 19.14 -7.64
N PHE A 640 -3.59 18.01 -8.05
CA PHE A 640 -2.21 17.67 -7.77
C PHE A 640 -1.48 17.69 -9.11
N ALA A 641 -0.58 18.65 -9.31
CA ALA A 641 0.32 18.58 -10.44
C ALA A 641 1.14 17.31 -10.22
N LEU A 642 0.89 16.27 -11.02
CA LEU A 642 1.78 15.12 -11.15
C LEU A 642 3.09 15.64 -11.78
N ALA A 643 3.89 16.31 -10.96
CA ALA A 643 5.24 16.67 -11.33
C ALA A 643 6.05 15.37 -11.39
N ALA A 644 6.58 15.09 -12.58
CA ALA A 644 7.32 13.87 -12.88
C ALA A 644 8.70 13.78 -12.20
N ASP A 645 9.14 14.84 -11.52
CA ASP A 645 10.52 14.99 -11.05
C ASP A 645 10.64 14.70 -9.55
N GLU A 646 11.52 13.78 -9.16
CA GLU A 646 11.78 13.45 -7.75
C GLU A 646 12.43 14.64 -7.03
N TRP A 647 11.66 15.42 -6.25
CA TRP A 647 12.15 16.64 -5.58
C TRP A 647 13.32 16.45 -4.62
N ARG A 648 13.65 15.21 -4.25
CA ARG A 648 14.89 14.88 -3.53
C ARG A 648 16.14 15.29 -4.32
N SER A 649 16.09 15.34 -5.64
CA SER A 649 17.18 15.83 -6.48
C SER A 649 17.17 17.36 -6.66
N CYS A 650 16.07 18.05 -6.33
CA CYS A 650 15.97 19.50 -6.46
C CYS A 650 16.58 20.26 -5.28
N TYR A 651 16.68 19.62 -4.11
CA TYR A 651 17.22 20.24 -2.90
C TYR A 651 18.53 19.60 -2.50
N SER A 652 19.50 20.45 -2.14
CA SER A 652 20.77 19.96 -1.62
C SER A 652 20.55 19.23 -0.28
N PRO A 653 21.38 18.24 0.05
CA PRO A 653 21.29 17.53 1.32
C PRO A 653 21.34 18.46 2.55
N GLY A 654 22.14 19.53 2.50
CA GLY A 654 22.20 20.56 3.55
C GLY A 654 20.92 21.40 3.66
N GLU A 655 20.22 21.69 2.57
CA GLU A 655 18.90 22.33 2.62
C GLU A 655 17.84 21.42 3.26
N LEU A 656 17.86 20.12 2.93
CA LEU A 656 16.95 19.15 3.55
C LEU A 656 17.23 19.00 5.06
N GLN A 657 18.49 19.01 5.49
CA GLN A 657 18.85 19.03 6.91
C GLN A 657 18.28 20.28 7.61
N ARG A 658 18.47 21.48 7.03
CA ARG A 658 17.91 22.73 7.57
C ARG A 658 16.39 22.71 7.62
N LEU A 659 15.73 22.17 6.59
CA LEU A 659 14.27 22.05 6.52
C LEU A 659 13.73 21.16 7.65
N VAL A 660 14.36 20.01 7.89
CA VAL A 660 13.95 19.09 8.97
C VAL A 660 14.22 19.69 10.34
N LEU A 661 15.33 20.41 10.53
CA LEU A 661 15.60 21.15 11.78
C LEU A 661 14.58 22.28 12.00
N ALA A 662 14.19 22.99 10.95
CA ALA A 662 13.11 23.97 11.01
C ALA A 662 11.78 23.31 11.44
N ALA A 663 11.48 22.11 10.92
CA ALA A 663 10.31 21.32 11.33
C ALA A 663 10.37 20.88 12.81
N VAL A 664 11.56 20.56 13.34
CA VAL A 664 11.77 20.32 14.79
C VAL A 664 11.42 21.58 15.59
N CYS A 665 11.95 22.73 15.18
CA CYS A 665 11.68 24.02 15.84
C CYS A 665 10.21 24.45 15.75
N TYR A 666 9.50 24.03 14.70
CA TYR A 666 8.06 24.22 14.55
C TYR A 666 7.29 23.37 15.56
N ARG A 667 7.59 22.08 15.66
CA ARG A 667 6.89 21.14 16.55
C ARG A 667 7.20 21.36 18.04
N ARG A 668 8.34 22.00 18.36
CA ARG A 668 8.81 22.33 19.72
C ARG A 668 8.77 21.12 20.69
N PRO A 669 9.42 19.98 20.37
CA PRO A 669 9.56 18.86 21.31
C PRO A 669 10.41 19.28 22.52
N GLN A 670 10.22 18.65 23.67
CA GLN A 670 11.06 18.91 24.84
C GLN A 670 12.46 18.28 24.69
N LEU A 671 12.54 17.14 23.98
CA LEU A 671 13.77 16.40 23.71
C LEU A 671 13.83 16.03 22.22
N VAL A 672 14.98 16.24 21.57
CA VAL A 672 15.21 15.83 20.19
C VAL A 672 16.45 14.95 20.08
N PHE A 673 16.34 13.85 19.34
CA PHE A 673 17.47 13.00 18.98
C PHE A 673 17.90 13.32 17.55
N LEU A 674 19.15 13.76 17.37
CA LEU A 674 19.71 14.18 16.09
C LEU A 674 20.79 13.18 15.65
N ASP A 675 20.49 12.34 14.65
CA ASP A 675 21.46 11.41 14.05
C ASP A 675 22.26 12.13 12.96
N GLU A 676 23.45 12.66 13.27
CA GLU A 676 24.31 13.38 12.31
C GLU A 676 23.58 14.46 11.48
N SER A 677 22.55 15.07 12.06
CA SER A 677 21.59 15.92 11.34
C SER A 677 22.12 17.30 10.96
N THR A 678 23.34 17.65 11.39
CA THR A 678 24.05 18.90 11.04
C THR A 678 25.33 18.64 10.22
N SER A 679 25.55 17.39 9.80
CA SER A 679 26.80 16.96 9.15
C SER A 679 27.10 17.66 7.82
N GLN A 680 26.09 18.20 7.15
CA GLN A 680 26.22 18.88 5.85
C GLN A 680 26.02 20.40 5.97
N LEU A 681 26.00 20.94 7.19
CA LEU A 681 25.81 22.37 7.45
C LEU A 681 27.14 23.10 7.63
N SER A 682 27.17 24.38 7.26
CA SER A 682 28.28 25.27 7.63
C SER A 682 28.33 25.45 9.15
N GLU A 683 29.48 25.84 9.70
CA GLU A 683 29.59 26.09 11.15
C GLU A 683 28.62 27.19 11.61
N THR A 684 28.35 28.19 10.76
CA THR A 684 27.41 29.27 11.07
C THR A 684 25.96 28.80 11.11
N ASP A 685 25.55 27.94 10.17
CA ASP A 685 24.17 27.42 10.13
C ASP A 685 23.97 26.35 11.23
N GLU A 686 25.02 25.59 11.56
CA GLU A 686 25.03 24.67 12.70
C GLU A 686 24.87 25.45 14.02
N PHE A 687 25.63 26.54 14.22
CA PHE A 687 25.48 27.43 15.37
C PHE A 687 24.06 27.97 15.46
N GLN A 688 23.51 28.47 14.36
CA GLN A 688 22.16 29.01 14.32
C GLN A 688 21.11 27.94 14.64
N ALA A 689 21.26 26.72 14.14
CA ALA A 689 20.36 25.61 14.45
C ALA A 689 20.36 25.28 15.96
N TYR A 690 21.52 25.12 16.59
CA TYR A 690 21.60 24.87 18.03
C TYR A 690 21.12 26.05 18.88
N GLN A 691 21.38 27.28 18.45
CA GLN A 691 20.86 28.48 19.10
C GLN A 691 19.33 28.53 19.03
N SER A 692 18.75 28.18 17.87
CA SER A 692 17.30 28.10 17.65
C SER A 692 16.64 27.06 18.56
N LEU A 693 17.26 25.88 18.72
CA LEU A 693 16.81 24.82 19.63
C LEU A 693 16.86 25.29 21.10
N THR A 694 17.98 25.90 21.50
CA THR A 694 18.20 26.37 22.88
C THR A 694 17.21 27.47 23.28
N THR A 695 17.00 28.45 22.38
CA THR A 695 16.04 29.55 22.59
C THR A 695 14.61 29.05 22.80
N ARG A 696 14.28 27.88 22.24
CA ARG A 696 12.97 27.23 22.36
C ARG A 696 12.90 26.22 23.50
N GLY A 697 13.94 26.09 24.31
CA GLY A 697 14.00 25.14 25.43
C GLY A 697 14.02 23.67 25.00
N ILE A 698 14.45 23.38 23.76
CA ILE A 698 14.55 22.03 23.22
C ILE A 698 15.88 21.43 23.66
N THR A 699 15.87 20.27 24.32
CA THR A 699 17.11 19.57 24.73
C THR A 699 17.60 18.67 23.60
N PRO A 700 18.79 18.89 23.02
CA PRO A 700 19.32 18.02 21.96
C PRO A 700 20.14 16.85 22.52
N VAL A 701 19.91 15.67 21.95
CA VAL A 701 20.78 14.50 22.04
C VAL A 701 21.35 14.25 20.65
N THR A 702 22.59 14.65 20.43
CA THR A 702 23.20 14.64 19.10
C THR A 702 24.19 13.50 18.96
N VAL A 703 24.10 12.76 17.84
CA VAL A 703 25.18 11.93 17.33
C VAL A 703 26.04 12.77 16.39
N GLY A 704 27.33 12.93 16.68
CA GLY A 704 28.20 13.75 15.86
C GLY A 704 29.69 13.58 16.17
N HIS A 705 30.53 14.05 15.25
CA HIS A 705 32.00 13.99 15.38
C HIS A 705 32.69 15.34 15.28
N ARG A 706 31.95 16.39 14.90
CA ARG A 706 32.51 17.72 14.72
C ARG A 706 32.85 18.35 16.07
N PRO A 707 34.05 18.95 16.24
CA PRO A 707 34.41 19.67 17.45
C PRO A 707 33.46 20.83 17.78
N SER A 708 32.95 21.50 16.75
CA SER A 708 31.98 22.61 16.87
C SER A 708 30.71 22.21 17.63
N VAL A 709 30.27 20.96 17.53
CA VAL A 709 29.06 20.48 18.22
C VAL A 709 29.30 20.33 19.73
N ARG A 710 30.54 20.11 20.17
CA ARG A 710 30.87 19.91 21.59
C ARG A 710 30.56 21.13 22.45
N SER A 711 30.66 22.34 21.90
CA SER A 711 30.38 23.57 22.66
C SER A 711 28.92 23.70 23.10
N TYR A 712 27.99 22.97 22.48
CA TYR A 712 26.57 22.99 22.84
C TYR A 712 26.16 21.87 23.81
N HIS A 713 27.09 20.99 24.20
CA HIS A 713 26.79 19.81 25.01
C HIS A 713 27.68 19.74 26.25
N GLY A 714 27.08 19.64 27.44
CA GLY A 714 27.82 19.50 28.70
C GLY A 714 28.16 18.04 29.07
N ARG A 715 27.61 17.06 28.34
CA ARG A 715 27.86 15.63 28.57
C ARG A 715 28.17 14.93 27.25
N GLU A 716 29.17 14.04 27.24
CA GLU A 716 29.55 13.20 26.10
C GLU A 716 29.49 11.71 26.48
N LEU A 717 28.70 10.93 25.74
CA LEU A 717 28.77 9.48 25.69
C LEU A 717 29.71 9.08 24.56
N ARG A 718 30.87 8.53 24.91
CA ARG A 718 31.85 8.04 23.95
C ARG A 718 31.72 6.54 23.80
N LEU A 719 31.38 6.08 22.60
CA LEU A 719 31.40 4.66 22.21
C LEU A 719 32.76 4.31 21.61
N THR A 720 33.27 3.12 21.93
CA THR A 720 34.58 2.62 21.49
C THR A 720 34.44 1.31 20.74
N THR A 721 35.33 1.07 19.77
CA THR A 721 35.42 -0.23 19.11
C THR A 721 35.96 -1.26 20.07
N PHE A 722 35.40 -2.46 20.02
CA PHE A 722 35.89 -3.57 20.81
C PHE A 722 37.25 -4.03 20.27
N SER A 723 38.32 -3.88 21.04
CA SER A 723 39.59 -4.56 20.75
C SER A 723 39.56 -5.92 21.45
N TYR A 724 39.52 -6.99 20.66
CA TYR A 724 39.69 -8.34 21.18
C TYR A 724 41.13 -8.48 21.68
N SER A 725 41.39 -8.22 22.96
CA SER A 725 42.69 -8.48 23.59
C SER A 725 42.80 -9.95 23.97
N GLY A 726 42.71 -10.83 22.96
CA GLY A 726 42.92 -12.26 23.10
C GLY A 726 43.98 -12.71 22.12
N ARG A 727 45.20 -12.95 22.62
CA ARG A 727 46.29 -13.60 21.88
C ARG A 727 45.74 -14.93 21.33
N SER A 728 45.56 -15.02 20.02
CA SER A 728 45.21 -16.26 19.34
C SER A 728 46.41 -17.21 19.38
N ASN A 729 46.56 -17.98 20.46
CA ASN A 729 47.31 -19.22 20.38
C ASN A 729 46.39 -20.23 19.69
N VAL A 730 46.60 -20.39 18.38
CA VAL A 730 46.01 -21.49 17.61
C VAL A 730 46.60 -22.78 18.16
N THR A 731 45.78 -23.59 18.84
CA THR A 731 46.07 -25.00 19.06
C THR A 731 45.08 -25.82 18.26
N GLU A 732 45.62 -26.65 17.37
CA GLU A 732 44.92 -27.68 16.61
C GLU A 732 44.29 -28.71 17.56
N ARG A 733 43.03 -28.49 17.95
CA ARG A 733 42.07 -29.54 18.33
C ARG A 733 40.72 -28.87 18.54
N GLY A 734 39.75 -29.28 17.73
CA GLY A 734 38.42 -28.67 17.62
C GLY A 734 37.51 -28.96 18.81
N ASP A 735 37.90 -28.50 20.00
CA ASP A 735 37.01 -28.45 21.15
C ASP A 735 36.40 -27.05 21.26
N VAL A 736 35.07 -27.01 21.30
CA VAL A 736 34.27 -25.80 21.49
C VAL A 736 34.58 -25.25 22.89
N LEU A 737 35.39 -24.19 22.94
CA LEU A 737 35.64 -23.46 24.18
C LEU A 737 34.33 -22.81 24.65
N THR A 738 33.81 -23.26 25.78
CA THR A 738 32.87 -22.50 26.61
C THR A 738 33.50 -21.15 26.91
N GLU A 739 32.95 -20.08 26.30
CA GLU A 739 33.44 -18.73 26.51
C GLU A 739 33.29 -18.32 27.98
N ASN A 740 34.41 -18.09 28.66
CA ASN A 740 34.44 -17.32 29.91
C ASN A 740 34.14 -15.84 29.59
N ARG A 741 32.85 -15.51 29.37
CA ARG A 741 32.31 -14.17 29.04
C ARG A 741 32.18 -13.22 30.24
N ALA A 742 32.78 -13.55 31.39
CA ALA A 742 32.60 -12.82 32.64
C ALA A 742 33.39 -11.50 32.76
N ASN A 743 34.19 -11.11 31.74
CA ASN A 743 35.09 -9.94 31.82
C ASN A 743 35.10 -9.08 30.53
N THR A 744 33.96 -8.96 29.83
CA THR A 744 33.85 -7.99 28.72
C THR A 744 33.75 -6.58 29.30
N LYS A 745 34.80 -5.76 29.15
CA LYS A 745 34.77 -4.34 29.51
C LYS A 745 33.65 -3.62 28.74
N PRO A 746 32.92 -2.67 29.36
CA PRO A 746 31.94 -1.86 28.64
C PRO A 746 32.66 -1.09 27.53
N ASN A 747 32.08 -1.10 26.33
CA ASN A 747 32.64 -0.40 25.17
C ASN A 747 32.20 1.06 25.09
N TRP A 748 31.93 1.69 26.24
CA TRP A 748 31.42 3.05 26.36
C TRP A 748 31.94 3.75 27.62
N SER A 749 32.03 5.08 27.57
CA SER A 749 32.36 5.93 28.71
C SER A 749 31.56 7.24 28.66
N ILE A 750 31.25 7.81 29.83
CA ILE A 750 30.56 9.11 29.95
C ILE A 750 31.55 10.14 30.50
N HIS A 751 31.60 11.30 29.86
CA HIS A 751 32.44 12.43 30.26
C HIS A 751 31.57 13.68 30.41
N SER A 752 31.91 14.54 31.37
CA SER A 752 31.45 15.94 31.39
C SER A 752 32.37 16.76 30.48
N ILE A 753 31.81 17.60 29.62
CA ILE A 753 32.53 18.50 28.71
C ILE A 753 32.39 19.94 29.16
#